data_AF-A0AAE0SLZ9-F1
#
_entry.id   AF-A0AAE0SLZ9-F1
#
_cell.length_a   1.000
_cell.length_b   1.000
_cell.length_c   1.000
_cell.angle_alpha   90.00
_cell.angle_beta   90.00
_cell.angle_gamma   90.00
#
_symmetry.space_group_name_H-M   'P 1'
#
loop_
_entity.id
_entity.type
_entity.pdbx_description
1 polymer ?
#
loop_
_entity_poly.entity_id
_entity_poly.type
_entity_poly.pdbx_seq_one_letter_code
_entity_poly.pdbx_strand_id
1 'polypeptide(L)'
;MNELLPDERSKVQNAVRGLLSCLSANNRADQIIKVDTLYLPNEKWSLVNAKDLIVSDHILYRKKIEACQNLMFFCGFRQIQIEVENEKEMLFRFPDQWRPDFLSKIVTKRLDLDYSNLSIVYSEKSQQLQRFFSSEKVLIGLMRLLQNESLTLEERIVRSNLANTTVHHVQAISTCLFFRDQKVNSTRENNVYWIEINRKKNEIKLFFTVHLCTEQQLYEKLQSPISKILNMCTNKLLHDKFEYLMTIARCVTSPEKIATYLDEGEICSYETVDRYSFQTMDSIPQLGAYVPEKFHAMLDNSFIMFDIGEIVAFEIEDKWENESPVFVFAKVLEKVVSNLSSSEIDLKYDIDLGSETKTVMATFLYRFIRREVDNRSVVLKTSPSKAESSKVLKEIKAMIRKTLKEAWTKDEKEKQQIIKRLCLKWHPDKNHGNETFCTKVFQYIQHLIHKFENGQFEDSESDDDDDDDASKGTGSDPSKGTGSDPSKGTRSFRTRSNYKPTWQRRYSQWNSFFDSMGMRARKHRHQYQSYSESDFSYSGFSSEPSPQPREAQRWQKQAVLDLVAAKEALKTAEALRLHNWVCYQCHQAAEKSLKAARFSINGNNVMQHSHDLVQIASGLNNTNLSELARQLQCLVGEHTRMRYPDRFCIPSIPADFFTSEHSAKACDLTKEILNLVDEMLK
;
A
#
# COMPACT_ATOMS: atom_id res chain seq x y z
N MET A 1 12.91 -40.96 -59.33
CA MET A 1 13.80 -41.81 -58.51
C MET A 1 13.06 -43.11 -58.25
N ASN A 2 13.75 -44.23 -58.43
CA ASN A 2 13.15 -45.55 -58.30
C ASN A 2 13.11 -45.97 -56.82
N GLU A 3 12.09 -46.73 -56.46
CA GLU A 3 11.97 -47.35 -55.14
C GLU A 3 13.11 -48.34 -54.92
N LEU A 4 13.72 -48.31 -53.72
CA LEU A 4 14.82 -49.19 -53.36
C LEU A 4 14.36 -50.65 -53.28
N LEU A 5 15.17 -51.55 -53.85
CA LEU A 5 15.01 -52.99 -53.73
C LEU A 5 15.30 -53.46 -52.29
N PRO A 6 14.77 -54.62 -51.84
CA PRO A 6 14.94 -55.11 -50.47
C PRO A 6 16.41 -55.14 -49.98
N ASP A 7 17.34 -55.60 -50.82
CA ASP A 7 18.77 -55.65 -50.48
C ASP A 7 19.39 -54.25 -50.35
N GLU A 8 18.92 -53.28 -51.12
CA GLU A 8 19.35 -51.89 -51.05
C GLU A 8 18.84 -51.22 -49.76
N ARG A 9 17.61 -51.55 -49.33
CA ARG A 9 17.06 -51.09 -48.04
C ARG A 9 17.91 -51.55 -46.87
N SER A 10 18.41 -52.80 -46.90
CA SER A 10 19.31 -53.32 -45.85
C SER A 10 20.66 -52.57 -45.82
N LYS A 11 21.21 -52.24 -46.99
CA LYS A 11 22.43 -51.41 -47.09
C LYS A 11 22.21 -50.01 -46.52
N VAL A 12 21.08 -49.37 -46.87
CA VAL A 12 20.70 -48.05 -46.35
C VAL A 12 20.53 -48.09 -44.83
N GLN A 13 19.84 -49.10 -44.31
CA GLN A 13 19.68 -49.31 -42.87
C GLN A 13 21.04 -49.39 -42.15
N ASN A 14 21.97 -50.20 -42.65
CA ASN A 14 23.31 -50.33 -42.04
C ASN A 14 24.11 -49.03 -42.13
N ALA A 15 24.02 -48.30 -43.25
CA ALA A 15 24.66 -47.00 -43.41
C ALA A 15 24.11 -45.95 -42.43
N VAL A 16 22.78 -45.88 -42.27
CA VAL A 16 22.14 -44.97 -41.32
C VAL A 16 22.48 -45.36 -39.88
N ARG A 17 22.52 -46.66 -39.53
CA ARG A 17 22.98 -47.11 -38.20
C ARG A 17 24.41 -46.66 -37.91
N GLY A 18 25.33 -46.88 -38.86
CA GLY A 18 26.72 -46.46 -38.72
C GLY A 18 26.86 -44.95 -38.54
N LEU A 19 26.10 -44.17 -39.31
CA LEU A 19 26.02 -42.71 -39.17
C LEU A 19 25.55 -42.29 -37.77
N LEU A 20 24.45 -42.88 -37.27
CA LEU A 20 23.92 -42.57 -35.95
C LEU A 20 24.88 -42.95 -34.83
N SER A 21 25.59 -44.09 -34.94
CA SER A 21 26.63 -44.49 -33.99
C SER A 21 27.81 -43.51 -33.97
N CYS A 22 28.18 -42.95 -35.12
CA CYS A 22 29.23 -41.92 -35.18
C CYS A 22 28.76 -40.61 -34.54
N LEU A 23 27.49 -40.23 -34.75
CA LEU A 23 26.87 -39.04 -34.15
C LEU A 23 26.63 -39.17 -32.65
N SER A 24 26.44 -40.40 -32.13
CA SER A 24 26.24 -40.64 -30.69
C SER A 24 27.56 -40.72 -29.92
N ALA A 25 28.65 -41.15 -30.56
CA ALA A 25 29.96 -41.28 -29.93
C ALA A 25 30.76 -39.96 -29.84
N ASN A 26 30.45 -38.93 -30.64
CA ASN A 26 31.20 -37.68 -30.68
C ASN A 26 30.32 -36.45 -30.98
N ASN A 27 30.49 -35.37 -30.20
CA ASN A 27 29.79 -34.09 -30.37
C ASN A 27 30.29 -33.25 -31.59
N ARG A 28 31.11 -33.81 -32.48
CA ARG A 28 31.68 -33.14 -33.68
C ARG A 28 31.74 -34.07 -34.89
N ALA A 29 30.56 -34.46 -35.39
CA ALA A 29 30.45 -35.39 -36.53
C ALA A 29 30.96 -34.82 -37.87
N ASP A 30 31.01 -33.50 -37.98
CA ASP A 30 31.58 -32.72 -39.07
C ASP A 30 33.09 -32.96 -39.28
N GLN A 31 33.82 -33.40 -38.26
CA GLN A 31 35.26 -33.66 -38.36
C GLN A 31 35.60 -35.11 -38.78
N ILE A 32 34.65 -36.03 -38.66
CA ILE A 32 34.87 -37.48 -38.89
C ILE A 32 34.23 -37.93 -40.20
N ILE A 33 33.10 -37.34 -40.59
CA ILE A 33 32.31 -37.76 -41.75
C ILE A 33 32.57 -36.79 -42.92
N LYS A 34 33.50 -37.16 -43.81
CA LYS A 34 33.83 -36.41 -45.04
C LYS A 34 32.82 -36.70 -46.15
N VAL A 35 31.57 -36.28 -45.99
CA VAL A 35 30.52 -36.48 -47.00
C VAL A 35 29.85 -35.14 -47.31
N ASP A 36 29.92 -34.68 -48.56
CA ASP A 36 29.35 -33.38 -48.94
C ASP A 36 27.82 -33.38 -48.93
N THR A 37 27.19 -34.53 -49.19
CA THR A 37 25.73 -34.65 -49.30
C THR A 37 25.23 -35.95 -48.68
N LEU A 38 24.25 -35.83 -47.78
CA LEU A 38 23.57 -36.98 -47.18
C LEU A 38 22.27 -37.27 -47.91
N TYR A 39 22.03 -38.53 -48.25
CA TYR A 39 20.75 -39.00 -48.79
C TYR A 39 20.05 -39.87 -47.75
N LEU A 40 18.75 -39.64 -47.58
CA LEU A 40 17.90 -40.43 -46.68
C LEU A 40 16.66 -40.92 -47.44
N PRO A 41 16.08 -42.06 -47.03
CA PRO A 41 14.89 -42.59 -47.65
C PRO A 41 13.65 -41.74 -47.32
N ASN A 42 12.85 -41.45 -48.34
CA ASN A 42 11.49 -40.95 -48.15
C ASN A 42 10.50 -42.10 -47.88
N GLU A 43 9.22 -41.78 -47.62
CA GLU A 43 8.17 -42.79 -47.37
C GLU A 43 7.93 -43.78 -48.52
N LYS A 44 8.33 -43.45 -49.74
CA LYS A 44 8.31 -44.34 -50.91
C LYS A 44 9.61 -45.13 -51.07
N TRP A 45 10.44 -45.18 -50.04
CA TRP A 45 11.76 -45.83 -50.06
C TRP A 45 12.64 -45.38 -51.23
N SER A 46 12.57 -44.12 -51.64
CA SER A 46 13.51 -43.51 -52.59
C SER A 46 14.53 -42.66 -51.83
N LEU A 47 15.82 -42.73 -52.21
CA LEU A 47 16.86 -41.89 -51.61
C LEU A 47 16.75 -40.46 -52.13
N VAL A 48 16.52 -39.52 -51.21
CA VAL A 48 16.41 -38.08 -51.49
C VAL A 48 17.47 -37.36 -50.67
N ASN A 49 17.98 -36.23 -51.18
CA ASN A 49 18.86 -35.38 -50.39
C ASN A 49 18.17 -35.04 -49.06
N ALA A 50 18.85 -35.29 -47.94
CA ALA A 50 18.28 -35.13 -46.61
C ALA A 50 17.75 -33.70 -46.36
N LYS A 51 18.37 -32.69 -46.98
CA LYS A 51 17.95 -31.29 -46.88
C LYS A 51 16.61 -30.99 -47.58
N ASP A 52 16.24 -31.80 -48.57
CA ASP A 52 14.98 -31.66 -49.31
C ASP A 52 13.83 -32.44 -48.66
N LEU A 53 14.14 -33.26 -47.65
CA LEU A 53 13.14 -34.00 -46.89
C LEU A 53 12.49 -33.15 -45.81
N ILE A 54 11.25 -33.51 -45.50
CA ILE A 54 10.46 -32.91 -44.42
C ILE A 54 10.17 -33.96 -43.36
N VAL A 55 10.40 -33.61 -42.10
CA VAL A 55 10.03 -34.42 -40.95
C VAL A 55 8.61 -34.05 -40.55
N SER A 56 7.72 -35.04 -40.56
CA SER A 56 6.32 -34.91 -40.18
C SER A 56 6.15 -34.87 -38.66
N ASP A 57 6.53 -33.76 -38.03
CA ASP A 57 6.41 -33.56 -36.58
C ASP A 57 5.07 -32.92 -36.13
N HIS A 58 4.17 -32.61 -37.09
CA HIS A 58 2.86 -32.02 -36.79
C HIS A 58 1.74 -32.59 -37.68
N ILE A 59 0.97 -33.53 -37.14
CA ILE A 59 -0.01 -34.33 -37.90
C ILE A 59 -1.10 -33.50 -38.62
N LEU A 60 -1.58 -32.42 -37.98
CA LEU A 60 -2.63 -31.58 -38.57
C LEU A 60 -2.12 -30.69 -39.71
N TYR A 61 -0.87 -30.22 -39.63
CA TYR A 61 -0.25 -29.46 -40.72
C TYR A 61 0.02 -30.37 -41.91
N ARG A 62 0.47 -31.60 -41.63
CA ARG A 62 0.71 -32.60 -42.65
C ARG A 62 -0.54 -32.84 -43.50
N LYS A 63 -1.68 -33.18 -42.87
CA LYS A 63 -2.97 -33.40 -43.57
C LYS A 63 -3.39 -32.24 -44.46
N LYS A 64 -3.12 -31.00 -44.05
CA LYS A 64 -3.52 -29.78 -44.79
C LYS A 64 -2.56 -29.41 -45.91
N ILE A 65 -1.27 -29.58 -45.70
CA ILE A 65 -0.25 -29.15 -46.65
C ILE A 65 -0.01 -30.23 -47.72
N GLU A 66 -0.05 -31.52 -47.37
CA GLU A 66 0.07 -32.62 -48.33
C GLU A 66 -0.98 -32.55 -49.44
N ALA A 67 -2.18 -32.09 -49.13
CA ALA A 67 -3.25 -31.93 -50.11
C ALA A 67 -2.97 -30.82 -51.14
N CYS A 68 -1.96 -29.98 -50.93
CA CYS A 68 -1.74 -28.75 -51.70
C CYS A 68 -0.31 -28.60 -52.21
N GLN A 69 0.64 -29.34 -51.67
CA GLN A 69 2.07 -29.27 -52.00
C GLN A 69 2.63 -30.68 -52.18
N ASN A 70 3.42 -30.89 -53.23
CA ASN A 70 4.10 -32.16 -53.46
C ASN A 70 5.37 -32.22 -52.59
N LEU A 71 5.19 -32.61 -51.33
CA LEU A 71 6.27 -32.68 -50.34
C LEU A 71 6.85 -34.10 -50.23
N MET A 72 8.16 -34.19 -49.97
CA MET A 72 8.84 -35.45 -49.73
C MET A 72 9.09 -35.62 -48.22
N PHE A 73 8.40 -36.57 -47.59
CA PHE A 73 8.56 -36.83 -46.17
C PHE A 73 9.63 -37.88 -45.91
N PHE A 74 10.45 -37.65 -44.89
CA PHE A 74 11.33 -38.66 -44.34
C PHE A 74 10.51 -39.82 -43.78
N CYS A 75 10.89 -41.06 -44.10
CA CYS A 75 10.12 -42.24 -43.67
C CYS A 75 10.19 -42.53 -42.15
N GLY A 76 11.16 -41.95 -41.44
CA GLY A 76 11.36 -42.16 -40.01
C GLY A 76 12.28 -43.33 -39.70
N PHE A 77 12.98 -43.28 -38.55
CA PHE A 77 13.97 -44.30 -38.19
C PHE A 77 13.30 -45.65 -37.90
N ARG A 78 12.08 -45.62 -37.35
CA ARG A 78 11.27 -46.84 -37.14
C ARG A 78 10.99 -47.59 -38.44
N GLN A 79 10.68 -46.90 -39.54
CA GLN A 79 10.46 -47.56 -40.84
C GLN A 79 11.76 -48.13 -41.41
N ILE A 80 12.90 -47.48 -41.11
CA ILE A 80 14.25 -47.98 -41.43
C ILE A 80 14.66 -49.13 -40.46
N GLN A 81 13.79 -49.55 -39.54
CA GLN A 81 14.06 -50.58 -38.53
C GLN A 81 15.31 -50.24 -37.68
N ILE A 82 15.43 -48.96 -37.31
CA ILE A 82 16.44 -48.48 -36.38
C ILE A 82 15.69 -47.94 -35.17
N GLU A 83 15.99 -48.50 -34.00
CA GLU A 83 15.43 -48.03 -32.75
C GLU A 83 16.18 -46.77 -32.30
N VAL A 84 15.42 -45.70 -32.11
CA VAL A 84 15.90 -44.42 -31.64
C VAL A 84 14.95 -43.95 -30.55
N GLU A 85 15.48 -43.68 -29.36
CA GLU A 85 14.69 -43.25 -28.20
C GLU A 85 13.93 -41.93 -28.47
N ASN A 86 14.62 -40.95 -29.07
CA ASN A 86 14.04 -39.66 -29.44
C ASN A 86 14.47 -39.25 -30.86
N GLU A 87 13.61 -39.52 -31.85
CA GLU A 87 13.92 -39.24 -33.27
C GLU A 87 14.24 -37.76 -33.50
N LYS A 88 13.51 -36.86 -32.81
CA LYS A 88 13.69 -35.41 -32.94
C LYS A 88 15.08 -35.00 -32.43
N GLU A 89 15.46 -35.47 -31.25
CA GLU A 89 16.79 -35.18 -30.69
C GLU A 89 17.91 -35.71 -31.59
N MET A 90 17.77 -36.94 -32.09
CA MET A 90 18.77 -37.51 -32.99
C MET A 90 18.90 -36.70 -34.28
N LEU A 91 17.80 -36.27 -34.90
CA LEU A 91 17.84 -35.39 -36.08
C LEU A 91 18.49 -34.03 -35.76
N PHE A 92 18.33 -33.50 -34.54
CA PHE A 92 19.03 -32.29 -34.12
C PHE A 92 20.54 -32.45 -33.99
N ARG A 93 21.06 -33.67 -33.82
CA ARG A 93 22.50 -33.94 -33.82
C ARG A 93 23.13 -33.91 -35.22
N PHE A 94 22.31 -33.97 -36.28
CA PHE A 94 22.81 -33.85 -37.65
C PHE A 94 23.36 -32.44 -37.86
N PRO A 95 24.48 -32.27 -38.57
CA PRO A 95 24.92 -30.96 -39.06
C PRO A 95 23.80 -30.25 -39.83
N ASP A 96 23.72 -28.92 -39.73
CA ASP A 96 22.65 -28.13 -40.36
C ASP A 96 22.54 -28.35 -41.88
N GLN A 97 23.67 -28.64 -42.54
CA GLN A 97 23.73 -28.95 -43.97
C GLN A 97 23.04 -30.27 -44.36
N TRP A 98 22.84 -31.20 -43.42
CA TRP A 98 22.20 -32.50 -43.67
C TRP A 98 20.86 -32.66 -42.93
N ARG A 99 20.48 -31.69 -42.10
CA ARG A 99 19.28 -31.80 -41.26
C ARG A 99 18.03 -31.54 -42.11
N PRO A 100 17.08 -32.49 -42.18
CA PRO A 100 15.79 -32.24 -42.81
C PRO A 100 15.01 -31.10 -42.14
N ASP A 101 14.14 -30.44 -42.90
CA ASP A 101 13.25 -29.41 -42.36
C ASP A 101 12.13 -30.05 -41.53
N PHE A 102 11.78 -29.43 -40.40
CA PHE A 102 10.64 -29.86 -39.60
C PHE A 102 9.38 -29.13 -40.07
N LEU A 103 8.28 -29.86 -40.25
CA LEU A 103 7.02 -29.27 -40.72
C LEU A 103 6.53 -28.15 -39.80
N SER A 104 6.69 -28.31 -38.48
CA SER A 104 6.35 -27.29 -37.48
C SER A 104 7.19 -26.01 -37.58
N LYS A 105 8.38 -26.06 -38.20
CA LYS A 105 9.26 -24.89 -38.39
C LYS A 105 8.96 -24.14 -39.69
N ILE A 106 8.63 -24.85 -40.74
CA ILE A 106 8.40 -24.27 -42.08
C ILE A 106 6.94 -23.88 -42.33
N VAL A 107 6.00 -24.37 -41.50
CA VAL A 107 4.59 -24.00 -41.54
C VAL A 107 4.25 -23.12 -40.35
N THR A 108 3.64 -21.97 -40.61
CA THR A 108 3.14 -21.07 -39.55
C THR A 108 1.67 -20.74 -39.77
N LYS A 109 0.86 -20.74 -38.71
CA LYS A 109 -0.53 -20.28 -38.75
C LYS A 109 -0.56 -18.77 -38.49
N ARG A 110 -1.19 -17.98 -39.38
CA ARG A 110 -1.30 -16.51 -39.26
C ARG A 110 -2.73 -16.06 -39.58
N LEU A 111 -3.08 -14.82 -39.21
CA LEU A 111 -4.35 -14.19 -39.62
C LEU A 111 -4.42 -14.07 -41.14
N ASP A 112 -5.59 -14.39 -41.69
CA ASP A 112 -5.93 -14.10 -43.08
C ASP A 112 -6.51 -12.68 -43.12
N LEU A 113 -5.67 -11.69 -43.43
CA LEU A 113 -6.05 -10.27 -43.42
C LEU A 113 -7.14 -9.93 -44.46
N ASP A 114 -7.27 -10.73 -45.51
CA ASP A 114 -8.27 -10.50 -46.56
C ASP A 114 -9.70 -10.84 -46.06
N TYR A 115 -9.82 -11.65 -44.99
CA TYR A 115 -11.09 -12.17 -44.48
C TYR A 115 -11.29 -12.00 -42.96
N SER A 116 -10.28 -11.49 -42.27
CA SER A 116 -10.40 -11.13 -40.85
C SER A 116 -10.98 -9.73 -40.75
N ASN A 117 -12.11 -9.59 -40.06
CA ASN A 117 -12.63 -8.29 -39.70
C ASN A 117 -12.39 -8.03 -38.21
N LEU A 118 -11.28 -7.33 -37.95
CA LEU A 118 -10.85 -6.95 -36.61
C LEU A 118 -11.46 -5.63 -36.13
N SER A 119 -12.53 -5.13 -36.78
CA SER A 119 -13.27 -3.98 -36.27
C SER A 119 -13.74 -4.26 -34.85
N ILE A 120 -13.32 -3.42 -33.90
CA ILE A 120 -13.64 -3.59 -32.49
C ILE A 120 -15.13 -3.34 -32.30
N VAL A 121 -15.82 -4.36 -31.77
CA VAL A 121 -17.24 -4.30 -31.42
C VAL A 121 -17.33 -4.14 -29.92
N TYR A 122 -18.02 -3.10 -29.46
CA TYR A 122 -18.30 -2.94 -28.03
C TYR A 122 -19.11 -4.12 -27.50
N SER A 123 -18.64 -4.75 -26.42
CA SER A 123 -19.31 -5.92 -25.83
C SER A 123 -19.05 -5.99 -24.33
N GLU A 124 -20.09 -6.21 -23.54
CA GLU A 124 -19.99 -6.44 -22.10
C GLU A 124 -19.03 -7.58 -21.76
N LYS A 125 -19.00 -8.63 -22.60
CA LYS A 125 -18.06 -9.76 -22.47
C LYS A 125 -16.60 -9.32 -22.56
N SER A 126 -16.28 -8.40 -23.47
CA SER A 126 -14.92 -7.87 -23.60
C SER A 126 -14.51 -7.08 -22.36
N GLN A 127 -15.42 -6.35 -21.74
CA GLN A 127 -15.17 -5.64 -20.49
C GLN A 127 -15.02 -6.60 -19.32
N GLN A 128 -15.82 -7.66 -19.23
CA GLN A 128 -15.69 -8.67 -18.18
C GLN A 128 -14.34 -9.37 -18.24
N LEU A 129 -13.90 -9.78 -19.44
CA LEU A 129 -12.57 -10.34 -19.65
C LEU A 129 -11.46 -9.33 -19.35
N GLN A 130 -11.62 -8.06 -19.73
CA GLN A 130 -10.65 -7.03 -19.40
C GLN A 130 -10.56 -6.82 -17.87
N ARG A 131 -11.70 -6.74 -17.17
CA ARG A 131 -11.76 -6.66 -15.69
C ARG A 131 -11.13 -7.88 -15.03
N PHE A 132 -11.28 -9.07 -15.62
CA PHE A 132 -10.65 -10.29 -15.13
C PHE A 132 -9.12 -10.18 -15.17
N PHE A 133 -8.53 -9.76 -16.28
CA PHE A 133 -7.08 -9.55 -16.35
C PHE A 133 -6.59 -8.43 -15.42
N SER A 134 -7.41 -7.41 -15.17
CA SER A 134 -7.12 -6.33 -14.22
C SER A 134 -7.50 -6.64 -12.76
N SER A 135 -7.96 -7.86 -12.45
CA SER A 135 -8.46 -8.22 -11.12
C SER A 135 -7.32 -8.54 -10.15
N GLU A 136 -7.36 -7.92 -8.97
CA GLU A 136 -6.43 -8.23 -7.88
C GLU A 136 -6.54 -9.70 -7.44
N LYS A 137 -7.72 -10.32 -7.56
CA LYS A 137 -7.92 -11.75 -7.24
C LYS A 137 -7.11 -12.66 -8.18
N VAL A 138 -6.98 -12.29 -9.45
CA VAL A 138 -6.17 -13.04 -10.42
C VAL A 138 -4.69 -12.85 -10.10
N LEU A 139 -4.24 -11.62 -9.79
CA LEU A 139 -2.86 -11.36 -9.37
C LEU A 139 -2.49 -12.19 -8.13
N ILE A 140 -3.31 -12.13 -7.08
CA ILE A 140 -3.09 -12.91 -5.84
C ILE A 140 -3.04 -14.41 -6.15
N GLY A 141 -3.95 -14.92 -6.98
CA GLY A 141 -3.96 -16.32 -7.38
C GLY A 141 -2.68 -16.76 -8.11
N LEU A 142 -2.16 -15.93 -9.02
CA LEU A 142 -0.89 -16.19 -9.72
C LEU A 142 0.32 -16.11 -8.78
N MET A 143 0.35 -15.12 -7.89
CA MET A 143 1.43 -14.98 -6.90
C MET A 143 1.45 -16.15 -5.93
N ARG A 144 0.28 -16.65 -5.52
CA ARG A 144 0.13 -17.84 -4.69
C ARG A 144 0.68 -19.09 -5.38
N LEU A 145 0.39 -19.27 -6.67
CA LEU A 145 0.96 -20.36 -7.47
C LEU A 145 2.48 -20.28 -7.60
N LEU A 146 3.03 -19.09 -7.89
CA LEU A 146 4.47 -18.88 -8.01
C LEU A 146 5.19 -19.22 -6.70
N GLN A 147 4.63 -18.81 -5.57
CA GLN A 147 5.20 -19.05 -4.24
C GLN A 147 5.13 -20.52 -3.84
N ASN A 148 4.03 -21.21 -4.15
CA ASN A 148 3.89 -22.64 -3.90
C ASN A 148 5.03 -23.44 -4.57
N GLU A 149 5.43 -23.03 -5.76
CA GLU A 149 6.53 -23.64 -6.52
C GLU A 149 7.91 -23.07 -6.16
N SER A 150 8.01 -22.21 -5.15
CA SER A 150 9.26 -21.51 -4.78
C SER A 150 9.89 -20.72 -5.95
N LEU A 151 9.07 -20.24 -6.89
CA LEU A 151 9.51 -19.47 -8.05
C LEU A 151 9.60 -17.98 -7.71
N THR A 152 10.74 -17.37 -8.04
CA THR A 152 11.01 -15.96 -7.77
C THR A 152 10.60 -15.08 -8.96
N LEU A 153 9.44 -14.44 -8.85
CA LEU A 153 9.00 -13.40 -9.77
C LEU A 153 8.33 -12.27 -8.99
N GLU A 154 8.77 -11.04 -9.23
CA GLU A 154 8.26 -9.87 -8.52
C GLU A 154 6.82 -9.56 -8.93
N GLU A 155 5.96 -9.27 -7.94
CA GLU A 155 4.55 -8.92 -8.16
C GLU A 155 4.37 -7.76 -9.16
N ARG A 156 5.25 -6.74 -9.11
CA ARG A 156 5.18 -5.59 -10.03
C ARG A 156 5.29 -6.01 -11.50
N ILE A 157 6.04 -7.07 -11.80
CA ILE A 157 6.21 -7.59 -13.15
C ILE A 157 4.93 -8.28 -13.59
N VAL A 158 4.38 -9.15 -12.73
CA VAL A 158 3.11 -9.86 -13.01
C VAL A 158 1.97 -8.86 -13.18
N ARG A 159 1.85 -7.87 -12.28
CA ARG A 159 0.85 -6.80 -12.35
C ARG A 159 1.00 -5.99 -13.64
N SER A 160 2.21 -5.59 -14.02
CA SER A 160 2.46 -4.88 -15.27
C SER A 160 2.10 -5.71 -16.51
N ASN A 161 2.42 -7.01 -16.52
CA ASN A 161 2.10 -7.89 -17.64
C ASN A 161 0.58 -8.11 -17.78
N LEU A 162 -0.13 -8.26 -16.67
CA LEU A 162 -1.59 -8.31 -16.63
C LEU A 162 -2.21 -7.02 -17.15
N ALA A 163 -1.70 -5.86 -16.72
CA ALA A 163 -2.17 -4.55 -17.17
C ALA A 163 -1.94 -4.31 -18.67
N ASN A 164 -0.87 -4.87 -19.24
CA ASN A 164 -0.57 -4.79 -20.68
C ASN A 164 -1.33 -5.82 -21.53
N THR A 165 -2.25 -6.57 -20.94
CA THR A 165 -3.12 -7.50 -21.68
C THR A 165 -4.41 -6.80 -22.05
N THR A 166 -4.69 -6.64 -23.35
CA THR A 166 -5.93 -6.06 -23.86
C THR A 166 -6.84 -7.09 -24.51
N VAL A 167 -8.14 -6.92 -24.33
CA VAL A 167 -9.16 -7.83 -24.88
C VAL A 167 -10.08 -7.10 -25.84
N HIS A 168 -10.28 -7.65 -27.04
CA HIS A 168 -11.06 -7.07 -28.10
C HIS A 168 -12.08 -8.06 -28.65
N HIS A 169 -13.36 -7.69 -28.60
CA HIS A 169 -14.39 -8.39 -29.35
C HIS A 169 -14.41 -7.90 -30.80
N VAL A 170 -14.41 -8.81 -31.76
CA VAL A 170 -14.34 -8.50 -33.20
C VAL A 170 -15.36 -9.30 -34.00
N GLN A 171 -15.67 -8.83 -35.21
CA GLN A 171 -16.70 -9.44 -36.05
C GLN A 171 -16.27 -10.82 -36.57
N ALA A 172 -15.08 -10.95 -37.16
CA ALA A 172 -14.65 -12.21 -37.75
C ALA A 172 -13.14 -12.41 -37.64
N ILE A 173 -12.74 -13.63 -37.28
CA ILE A 173 -11.33 -14.03 -37.19
C ILE A 173 -11.13 -15.21 -38.13
N SER A 174 -10.29 -15.02 -39.15
CA SER A 174 -9.92 -16.06 -40.11
C SER A 174 -8.40 -16.25 -40.09
N THR A 175 -7.94 -17.49 -40.23
CA THR A 175 -6.51 -17.81 -40.26
C THR A 175 -6.21 -18.74 -41.40
N CYS A 176 -4.96 -18.74 -41.85
CA CYS A 176 -4.47 -19.64 -42.88
C CYS A 176 -3.06 -20.11 -42.52
N LEU A 177 -2.64 -21.24 -43.11
CA LEU A 177 -1.28 -21.73 -43.00
C LEU A 177 -0.40 -21.05 -44.06
N PHE A 178 0.80 -20.69 -43.64
CA PHE A 178 1.87 -20.19 -44.49
C PHE A 178 2.98 -21.24 -44.52
N PHE A 179 3.28 -21.76 -45.71
CA PHE A 179 4.38 -22.67 -45.95
C PHE A 179 5.55 -21.89 -46.53
N ARG A 180 6.70 -21.82 -45.85
CA ARG A 180 7.87 -21.02 -46.25
C ARG A 180 7.45 -19.58 -46.66
N ASP A 181 6.66 -18.95 -45.80
CA ASP A 181 6.07 -17.61 -45.97
C ASP A 181 5.09 -17.43 -47.14
N GLN A 182 4.72 -18.52 -47.85
CA GLN A 182 3.69 -18.48 -48.88
C GLN A 182 2.33 -18.92 -48.31
N LYS A 183 1.31 -18.08 -48.49
CA LYS A 183 -0.07 -18.32 -48.04
C LYS A 183 -0.69 -19.50 -48.78
N VAL A 184 -1.21 -20.48 -48.04
CA VAL A 184 -1.92 -21.64 -48.60
C VAL A 184 -3.43 -21.44 -48.44
N ASN A 185 -4.07 -20.82 -49.43
CA ASN A 185 -5.47 -20.37 -49.36
C ASN A 185 -6.49 -21.47 -49.03
N SER A 186 -6.27 -22.70 -49.50
CA SER A 186 -7.12 -23.86 -49.23
C SER A 186 -7.18 -24.25 -47.75
N THR A 187 -6.27 -23.73 -46.92
CA THR A 187 -6.19 -24.05 -45.48
C THR A 187 -6.89 -23.02 -44.59
N ARG A 188 -7.71 -22.13 -45.18
CA ARG A 188 -8.45 -21.11 -44.44
C ARG A 188 -9.38 -21.73 -43.41
N GLU A 189 -9.37 -21.17 -42.20
CA GLU A 189 -10.24 -21.56 -41.10
C GLU A 189 -10.75 -20.35 -40.34
N ASN A 190 -12.03 -20.37 -39.97
CA ASN A 190 -12.62 -19.41 -39.05
C ASN A 190 -12.34 -19.84 -37.61
N ASN A 191 -11.94 -18.89 -36.76
CA ASN A 191 -11.49 -19.17 -35.39
C ASN A 191 -12.29 -18.33 -34.40
N VAL A 192 -12.50 -18.86 -33.20
CA VAL A 192 -13.21 -18.15 -32.13
C VAL A 192 -12.34 -17.06 -31.51
N TYR A 193 -11.03 -17.26 -31.48
CA TYR A 193 -10.08 -16.32 -30.89
C TYR A 193 -8.77 -16.26 -31.66
N TRP A 194 -8.03 -15.19 -31.41
CA TRP A 194 -6.64 -15.01 -31.84
C TRP A 194 -5.85 -14.28 -30.75
N ILE A 195 -4.61 -14.71 -30.49
CA ILE A 195 -3.71 -14.03 -29.55
C ILE A 195 -2.57 -13.41 -30.34
N GLU A 196 -2.36 -12.12 -30.18
CA GLU A 196 -1.22 -11.40 -30.72
C GLU A 196 -0.27 -11.02 -29.57
N ILE A 197 1.02 -11.29 -29.75
CA ILE A 197 2.04 -11.03 -28.72
C ILE A 197 3.10 -10.11 -29.31
N ASN A 198 3.20 -8.91 -28.77
CA ASN A 198 4.25 -7.97 -29.12
C ASN A 198 5.31 -7.90 -28.02
N ARG A 199 6.37 -8.70 -28.18
CA ARG A 199 7.46 -8.79 -27.19
C ARG A 199 8.23 -7.48 -27.01
N LYS A 200 8.30 -6.62 -28.04
CA LYS A 200 9.03 -5.34 -27.96
C LYS A 200 8.28 -4.31 -27.10
N LYS A 201 6.95 -4.32 -27.15
CA LYS A 201 6.09 -3.42 -26.37
C LYS A 201 5.56 -4.06 -25.07
N ASN A 202 5.95 -5.31 -24.80
CA ASN A 202 5.40 -6.12 -23.72
C ASN A 202 3.86 -6.13 -23.69
N GLU A 203 3.24 -6.27 -24.86
CA GLU A 203 1.79 -6.13 -25.06
C GLU A 203 1.21 -7.47 -25.54
N ILE A 204 0.08 -7.87 -24.95
CA ILE A 204 -0.66 -9.09 -25.31
C ILE A 204 -2.08 -8.69 -25.70
N LYS A 205 -2.52 -9.05 -26.90
CA LYS A 205 -3.89 -8.79 -27.37
C LYS A 205 -4.65 -10.09 -27.55
N LEU A 206 -5.80 -10.21 -26.90
CA LEU A 206 -6.75 -11.28 -27.10
C LEU A 206 -7.92 -10.77 -27.95
N PHE A 207 -8.03 -11.26 -29.18
CA PHE A 207 -9.19 -11.04 -30.04
C PHE A 207 -10.14 -12.23 -29.93
N PHE A 208 -11.44 -11.99 -29.84
CA PHE A 208 -12.45 -13.05 -29.89
C PHE A 208 -13.70 -12.63 -30.69
N THR A 209 -14.44 -13.62 -31.18
CA THR A 209 -15.73 -13.42 -31.86
C THR A 209 -16.80 -14.34 -31.25
N VAL A 210 -18.03 -13.85 -31.16
CA VAL A 210 -19.19 -14.65 -30.70
C VAL A 210 -19.96 -15.31 -31.85
N HIS A 211 -19.61 -15.05 -33.10
CA HIS A 211 -20.37 -15.52 -34.26
C HIS A 211 -20.27 -17.04 -34.50
N LEU A 212 -19.29 -17.71 -33.88
CA LEU A 212 -18.98 -19.12 -34.11
C LEU A 212 -19.34 -20.04 -32.94
N CYS A 213 -19.93 -19.51 -31.86
CA CYS A 213 -20.30 -20.30 -30.69
C CYS A 213 -21.40 -19.62 -29.86
N THR A 214 -22.11 -20.39 -29.05
CA THR A 214 -23.02 -19.82 -28.05
C THR A 214 -22.23 -19.14 -26.93
N GLU A 215 -22.93 -18.36 -26.10
CA GLU A 215 -22.32 -17.65 -24.97
C GLU A 215 -21.67 -18.60 -23.95
N GLN A 216 -22.31 -19.73 -23.66
CA GLN A 216 -21.76 -20.74 -22.75
C GLN A 216 -20.49 -21.39 -23.33
N GLN A 217 -20.51 -21.69 -24.63
CA GLN A 217 -19.36 -22.27 -25.34
C GLN A 217 -18.19 -21.30 -25.49
N LEU A 218 -18.45 -19.98 -25.44
CA LEU A 218 -17.41 -18.98 -25.59
C LEU A 218 -16.38 -19.09 -24.47
N TYR A 219 -16.82 -19.08 -23.21
CA TYR A 219 -15.92 -19.15 -22.06
C TYR A 219 -15.16 -20.48 -22.02
N GLU A 220 -15.81 -21.59 -22.34
CA GLU A 220 -15.15 -22.91 -22.48
C GLU A 220 -14.03 -22.87 -23.52
N LYS A 221 -14.29 -22.27 -24.69
CA LYS A 221 -13.28 -22.11 -25.75
C LYS A 221 -12.18 -21.10 -25.39
N LEU A 222 -12.46 -20.16 -24.50
CA LEU A 222 -11.52 -19.14 -24.03
C LEU A 222 -10.68 -19.55 -22.82
N GLN A 223 -11.02 -20.63 -22.09
CA GLN A 223 -10.24 -21.08 -20.93
C GLN A 223 -8.77 -21.38 -21.26
N SER A 224 -8.53 -22.17 -22.32
CA SER A 224 -7.17 -22.49 -22.76
C SER A 224 -6.35 -21.27 -23.18
N PRO A 225 -6.85 -20.36 -24.05
CA PRO A 225 -6.08 -19.16 -24.41
C PRO A 225 -5.87 -18.22 -23.23
N ILE A 226 -6.85 -18.04 -22.32
CA ILE A 226 -6.66 -17.22 -21.12
C ILE A 226 -5.57 -17.82 -20.25
N SER A 227 -5.56 -19.13 -20.02
CA SER A 227 -4.51 -19.81 -19.24
C SER A 227 -3.13 -19.64 -19.85
N LYS A 228 -3.01 -19.68 -21.19
CA LYS A 228 -1.76 -19.36 -21.89
C LYS A 228 -1.32 -17.93 -21.65
N ILE A 229 -2.25 -16.97 -21.66
CA ILE A 229 -1.97 -15.56 -21.37
C ILE A 229 -1.50 -15.40 -19.92
N LEU A 230 -2.19 -16.00 -18.95
CA LEU A 230 -1.80 -15.95 -17.54
C LEU A 230 -0.40 -16.54 -17.34
N ASN A 231 -0.08 -17.68 -17.99
CA ASN A 231 1.27 -18.23 -17.96
C ASN A 231 2.31 -17.27 -18.59
N MET A 232 1.96 -16.57 -19.66
CA MET A 232 2.85 -15.55 -20.24
C MET A 232 3.07 -14.38 -19.28
N CYS A 233 2.03 -13.95 -18.55
CA CYS A 233 2.14 -12.89 -17.55
C CYS A 233 3.08 -13.27 -16.39
N THR A 234 3.28 -14.57 -16.13
CA THR A 234 4.24 -15.09 -15.16
C THR A 234 5.58 -15.49 -15.79
N ASN A 235 5.94 -14.92 -16.95
CA ASN A 235 7.16 -15.25 -17.70
C ASN A 235 7.30 -16.75 -18.03
N LYS A 236 6.17 -17.46 -18.16
CA LYS A 236 6.06 -18.90 -18.42
C LYS A 236 6.58 -19.79 -17.31
N LEU A 237 6.81 -19.25 -16.11
CA LEU A 237 7.32 -20.01 -14.98
C LEU A 237 6.30 -21.06 -14.50
N LEU A 238 5.00 -20.81 -14.65
CA LEU A 238 3.91 -21.70 -14.23
C LEU A 238 3.51 -22.76 -15.28
N HIS A 239 4.39 -23.09 -16.23
CA HIS A 239 4.09 -24.04 -17.29
C HIS A 239 3.72 -25.45 -16.78
N ASP A 240 4.35 -25.92 -15.71
CA ASP A 240 4.07 -27.22 -15.08
C ASP A 240 2.77 -27.23 -14.25
N LYS A 241 2.21 -26.05 -13.96
CA LYS A 241 0.98 -25.85 -13.18
C LYS A 241 -0.18 -25.37 -14.04
N PHE A 242 -0.20 -25.80 -15.31
CA PHE A 242 -1.20 -25.36 -16.28
C PHE A 242 -2.64 -25.73 -15.86
N GLU A 243 -2.83 -26.79 -15.09
CA GLU A 243 -4.14 -27.18 -14.54
C GLU A 243 -4.75 -26.10 -13.63
N TYR A 244 -3.93 -25.47 -12.78
CA TYR A 244 -4.40 -24.39 -11.91
C TYR A 244 -4.66 -23.10 -12.68
N LEU A 245 -3.88 -22.83 -13.73
CA LEU A 245 -4.16 -21.71 -14.65
C LEU A 245 -5.50 -21.90 -15.37
N MET A 246 -5.82 -23.14 -15.77
CA MET A 246 -7.14 -23.49 -16.33
C MET A 246 -8.26 -23.27 -15.33
N THR A 247 -8.04 -23.63 -14.06
CA THR A 247 -9.00 -23.36 -12.98
C THR A 247 -9.21 -21.87 -12.75
N ILE A 248 -8.14 -21.06 -12.73
CA ILE A 248 -8.22 -19.60 -12.63
C ILE A 248 -8.97 -19.02 -13.84
N ALA A 249 -8.67 -19.48 -15.05
CA ALA A 249 -9.34 -19.04 -16.28
C ALA A 249 -10.84 -19.40 -16.32
N ARG A 250 -11.28 -20.40 -15.56
CA ARG A 250 -12.72 -20.73 -15.41
C ARG A 250 -13.46 -19.69 -14.56
N CYS A 251 -12.75 -18.95 -13.72
CA CYS A 251 -13.31 -17.93 -12.83
C CYS A 251 -13.51 -16.56 -13.48
N VAL A 252 -13.50 -16.45 -14.81
CA VAL A 252 -13.70 -15.17 -15.53
C VAL A 252 -14.96 -14.44 -15.07
N THR A 253 -16.05 -15.17 -14.82
CA THR A 253 -17.32 -14.60 -14.37
C THR A 253 -17.42 -14.41 -12.87
N SER A 254 -16.56 -15.08 -12.09
CA SER A 254 -16.57 -15.10 -10.62
C SER A 254 -15.14 -15.19 -10.04
N PRO A 255 -14.32 -14.12 -10.17
CA PRO A 255 -12.92 -14.13 -9.72
C PRO A 255 -12.75 -14.38 -8.22
N GLU A 256 -13.76 -14.11 -7.40
CA GLU A 256 -13.78 -14.39 -5.97
C GLU A 256 -13.62 -15.88 -5.63
N LYS A 257 -14.02 -16.78 -6.54
CA LYS A 257 -13.90 -18.24 -6.34
C LYS A 257 -12.48 -18.76 -6.55
N ILE A 258 -11.57 -17.95 -7.08
CA ILE A 258 -10.18 -18.34 -7.33
C ILE A 258 -9.53 -18.83 -6.03
N ALA A 259 -9.73 -18.12 -4.92
CA ALA A 259 -9.16 -18.52 -3.63
C ALA A 259 -9.64 -19.91 -3.21
N THR A 260 -10.96 -20.13 -3.22
CA THR A 260 -11.58 -21.41 -2.87
C THR A 260 -11.08 -22.57 -3.72
N TYR A 261 -10.95 -22.39 -5.04
CA TYR A 261 -10.44 -23.46 -5.90
C TYR A 261 -8.96 -23.77 -5.67
N LEU A 262 -8.16 -22.76 -5.31
CA LEU A 262 -6.77 -23.00 -4.94
C LEU A 262 -6.68 -23.68 -3.57
N ASP A 263 -7.57 -23.35 -2.63
CA ASP A 263 -7.66 -24.02 -1.31
C ASP A 263 -8.04 -25.50 -1.48
N GLU A 264 -9.05 -25.80 -2.30
CA GLU A 264 -9.46 -27.16 -2.67
C GLU A 264 -8.33 -27.95 -3.35
N GLY A 265 -7.46 -27.25 -4.08
CA GLY A 265 -6.30 -27.82 -4.76
C GLY A 265 -5.07 -28.03 -3.87
N GLU A 266 -5.22 -27.94 -2.54
CA GLU A 266 -4.17 -28.03 -1.52
C GLU A 266 -3.00 -27.06 -1.71
N ILE A 267 -3.14 -26.07 -2.57
CA ILE A 267 -2.21 -24.95 -2.60
C ILE A 267 -2.51 -24.18 -1.33
N CYS A 268 -1.55 -23.96 -0.44
CA CYS A 268 -1.88 -23.25 0.80
C CYS A 268 -2.40 -21.84 0.49
N SER A 269 -3.47 -21.42 1.18
CA SER A 269 -3.87 -20.03 1.16
C SER A 269 -2.69 -19.21 1.63
N TYR A 270 -2.33 -18.21 0.85
CA TYR A 270 -1.45 -17.18 1.33
C TYR A 270 -2.29 -16.20 2.17
N GLU A 271 -3.01 -16.72 3.15
CA GLU A 271 -3.30 -15.98 4.37
C GLU A 271 -1.99 -16.01 5.15
N THR A 272 -1.29 -14.89 5.08
CA THR A 272 -0.02 -14.58 5.71
C THR A 272 0.09 -15.08 7.15
N VAL A 273 0.54 -16.32 7.32
CA VAL A 273 1.35 -16.71 8.47
C VAL A 273 2.76 -16.19 8.14
N ASP A 274 3.16 -15.14 8.85
CA ASP A 274 4.53 -14.62 8.92
C ASP A 274 5.17 -14.04 7.64
N ARG A 275 4.50 -13.05 7.01
CA ARG A 275 5.25 -11.93 6.41
C ARG A 275 4.95 -10.63 7.13
N TYR A 276 5.69 -10.41 8.21
CA TYR A 276 6.21 -9.07 8.45
C TYR A 276 6.96 -8.61 7.18
N SER A 277 6.57 -7.44 6.66
CA SER A 277 7.17 -6.66 5.55
C SER A 277 6.85 -7.12 4.12
N PHE A 278 5.80 -6.51 3.56
CA PHE A 278 5.61 -5.94 2.20
C PHE A 278 4.09 -5.85 2.01
N GLN A 279 3.42 -5.03 2.82
CA GLN A 279 2.89 -3.73 2.35
C GLN A 279 2.38 -3.82 0.90
N THR A 280 1.07 -4.04 0.77
CA THR A 280 0.32 -3.55 -0.38
C THR A 280 0.72 -2.09 -0.61
N MET A 281 0.92 -1.66 -1.85
CA MET A 281 1.14 -0.24 -2.15
C MET A 281 -0.04 0.66 -1.74
N ASP A 282 -1.15 0.07 -1.27
CA ASP A 282 -2.28 0.75 -0.62
C ASP A 282 -2.11 0.96 0.90
N SER A 283 -0.95 0.63 1.46
CA SER A 283 -0.68 0.66 2.91
C SER A 283 0.43 1.65 3.31
N ILE A 284 0.84 2.56 2.43
CA ILE A 284 1.58 3.74 2.86
C ILE A 284 0.53 4.79 3.23
N PRO A 285 0.53 5.33 4.47
CA PRO A 285 -0.45 6.35 4.84
C PRO A 285 -0.25 7.57 3.93
N GLN A 286 -1.37 8.17 3.52
CA GLN A 286 -1.32 9.36 2.67
C GLN A 286 -0.47 10.44 3.35
N LEU A 287 0.58 10.90 2.69
CA LEU A 287 1.42 11.97 3.20
C LEU A 287 0.58 13.24 3.37
N GLY A 288 0.80 13.96 4.47
CA GLY A 288 0.00 15.10 4.89
C GLY A 288 -1.31 14.74 5.61
N ALA A 289 -1.76 13.48 5.58
CA ALA A 289 -2.92 13.05 6.36
C ALA A 289 -2.63 13.05 7.86
N TYR A 290 -3.65 13.29 8.68
CA TYR A 290 -3.49 13.32 10.13
C TYR A 290 -3.22 11.93 10.70
N VAL A 291 -2.28 11.86 11.66
CA VAL A 291 -1.99 10.64 12.42
C VAL A 291 -3.11 10.44 13.46
N PRO A 292 -3.85 9.31 13.41
CA PRO A 292 -4.90 9.04 14.39
C PRO A 292 -4.39 9.01 15.83
N GLU A 293 -5.18 9.52 16.77
CA GLU A 293 -4.79 9.68 18.18
C GLU A 293 -4.38 8.38 18.87
N LYS A 294 -4.96 7.25 18.44
CA LYS A 294 -4.59 5.90 18.93
C LYS A 294 -3.13 5.53 18.70
N PHE A 295 -2.49 6.10 17.68
CA PHE A 295 -1.08 5.83 17.35
C PHE A 295 -0.10 6.77 18.06
N HIS A 296 -0.57 7.82 18.76
CA HIS A 296 0.31 8.78 19.43
C HIS A 296 1.14 8.13 20.54
N ALA A 297 0.61 7.07 21.17
CA ALA A 297 1.33 6.28 22.16
C ALA A 297 2.56 5.54 21.58
N MET A 298 2.59 5.32 20.27
CA MET A 298 3.64 4.58 19.56
C MET A 298 4.77 5.48 19.05
N LEU A 299 4.69 6.79 19.28
CA LEU A 299 5.69 7.75 18.81
C LEU A 299 6.93 7.75 19.73
N ASP A 300 8.10 7.53 19.14
CA ASP A 300 9.38 7.52 19.87
C ASP A 300 9.75 8.93 20.34
N ASN A 301 9.91 9.08 21.65
CA ASN A 301 10.31 10.35 22.26
C ASN A 301 11.84 10.53 22.29
N SER A 302 12.63 9.57 21.79
CA SER A 302 14.08 9.62 21.71
C SER A 302 14.56 10.51 20.57
N PHE A 303 15.69 11.20 20.78
CA PHE A 303 16.39 11.94 19.72
C PHE A 303 17.20 10.93 18.91
N ILE A 304 16.69 10.56 17.75
CA ILE A 304 17.28 9.56 16.84
C ILE A 304 17.47 10.15 15.45
N MET A 305 18.35 9.53 14.67
CA MET A 305 18.47 9.82 13.25
C MET A 305 17.36 9.12 12.47
N PHE A 306 16.89 9.77 11.39
CA PHE A 306 15.87 9.23 10.51
C PHE A 306 16.50 8.78 9.19
N ASP A 307 15.98 7.70 8.64
CA ASP A 307 16.48 7.12 7.40
C ASP A 307 15.82 7.80 6.18
N ILE A 308 16.58 7.93 5.09
CA ILE A 308 16.03 8.47 3.83
C ILE A 308 14.92 7.54 3.34
N GLY A 309 13.75 8.09 3.08
CA GLY A 309 12.55 7.37 2.68
C GLY A 309 11.67 6.88 3.83
N GLU A 310 12.07 7.10 5.10
CA GLU A 310 11.29 6.71 6.28
C GLU A 310 9.99 7.52 6.40
N ILE A 311 8.89 6.84 6.76
CA ILE A 311 7.62 7.48 7.13
C ILE A 311 7.63 7.83 8.61
N VAL A 312 7.47 9.11 8.91
CA VAL A 312 7.52 9.68 10.26
C VAL A 312 6.25 10.47 10.57
N ALA A 313 5.97 10.67 11.86
CA ALA A 313 4.99 11.64 12.29
C ALA A 313 5.65 13.01 12.46
N PHE A 314 5.14 14.01 11.74
CA PHE A 314 5.54 15.41 11.88
C PHE A 314 4.56 16.14 12.78
N GLU A 315 5.06 16.72 13.86
CA GLU A 315 4.26 17.51 14.81
C GLU A 315 4.00 18.93 14.28
N ILE A 316 2.73 19.26 14.05
CA ILE A 316 2.32 20.58 13.56
C ILE A 316 2.06 21.53 14.74
N GLU A 317 1.31 21.06 15.75
CA GLU A 317 0.86 21.89 16.87
C GLU A 317 0.71 21.11 18.19
N ASP A 318 1.29 21.65 19.26
CA ASP A 318 1.12 21.15 20.62
C ASP A 318 1.14 22.31 21.64
N LYS A 319 0.00 22.57 22.27
CA LYS A 319 -0.13 23.60 23.32
C LYS A 319 0.08 23.09 24.73
N TRP A 320 0.30 21.78 24.92
CA TRP A 320 0.51 21.07 26.19
C TRP A 320 -0.51 21.32 27.32
N GLU A 321 -1.36 22.35 27.33
CA GLU A 321 -2.40 22.60 28.33
C GLU A 321 -3.63 21.71 28.06
N ASN A 322 -3.68 20.52 28.66
CA ASN A 322 -4.84 19.59 28.64
C ASN A 322 -5.36 19.13 27.27
N GLU A 323 -4.59 19.30 26.21
CA GLU A 323 -4.99 18.97 24.84
C GLU A 323 -4.00 18.01 24.15
N SER A 324 -4.46 17.20 23.19
CA SER A 324 -3.64 16.18 22.49
C SER A 324 -2.92 16.78 21.27
N PRO A 325 -1.63 16.47 21.01
CA PRO A 325 -0.88 17.07 19.91
C PRO A 325 -1.44 16.70 18.53
N VAL A 326 -1.22 17.55 17.52
CA VAL A 326 -1.61 17.28 16.13
C VAL A 326 -0.37 16.85 15.34
N PHE A 327 -0.45 15.67 14.74
CA PHE A 327 0.59 15.13 13.87
C PHE A 327 0.04 14.78 12.49
N VAL A 328 0.90 14.86 11.49
CA VAL A 328 0.63 14.36 10.13
C VAL A 328 1.70 13.38 9.68
N PHE A 329 1.35 12.50 8.74
CA PHE A 329 2.34 11.63 8.10
C PHE A 329 3.23 12.43 7.18
N ALA A 330 4.53 12.18 7.28
CA ALA A 330 5.54 12.78 6.41
C ALA A 330 6.55 11.72 6.00
N LYS A 331 7.22 11.93 4.86
CA LYS A 331 8.32 11.07 4.40
C LYS A 331 9.63 11.84 4.41
N VAL A 332 10.68 11.28 5.00
CA VAL A 332 12.01 11.89 4.99
C VAL A 332 12.62 11.78 3.60
N LEU A 333 13.03 12.90 3.02
CA LEU A 333 13.66 12.98 1.70
C LEU A 333 15.17 13.00 1.81
N GLU A 334 15.70 13.95 2.57
CA GLU A 334 17.15 14.09 2.76
C GLU A 334 17.48 14.78 4.07
N LYS A 335 18.71 14.53 4.54
CA LYS A 335 19.28 15.20 5.70
C LYS A 335 19.96 16.48 5.23
N VAL A 336 19.53 17.62 5.74
CA VAL A 336 20.13 18.92 5.43
C VAL A 336 21.48 19.00 6.14
N VAL A 337 22.56 18.99 5.37
CA VAL A 337 23.92 19.04 5.91
C VAL A 337 24.21 20.45 6.40
N SER A 338 24.12 20.67 7.72
CA SER A 338 24.62 21.88 8.37
C SER A 338 26.04 21.64 8.89
N ASN A 339 27.00 22.45 8.46
CA ASN A 339 28.43 22.39 8.85
C ASN A 339 28.70 22.76 10.33
N LEU A 340 27.66 22.91 11.16
CA LEU A 340 27.75 23.39 12.52
C LEU A 340 26.94 22.46 13.43
N SER A 341 27.68 21.77 14.30
CA SER A 341 27.27 20.83 15.36
C SER A 341 26.96 19.37 14.95
N SER A 342 27.44 18.45 15.81
CA SER A 342 27.35 16.99 15.67
C SER A 342 26.30 16.37 16.63
N SER A 343 25.42 17.18 17.23
CA SER A 343 24.38 16.70 18.15
C SER A 343 23.10 16.28 17.42
N GLU A 344 22.45 15.20 17.85
CA GLU A 344 21.25 14.68 17.18
C GLU A 344 20.06 15.65 17.18
N ILE A 345 20.02 16.61 18.12
CA ILE A 345 18.92 17.58 18.26
C ILE A 345 18.98 18.73 17.24
N ASP A 346 20.14 18.97 16.63
CA ASP A 346 20.36 20.07 15.68
C ASP A 346 20.10 19.67 14.23
N LEU A 347 19.83 18.39 14.01
CA LEU A 347 19.62 17.84 12.68
C LEU A 347 18.35 18.41 12.05
N LYS A 348 18.47 18.76 10.77
CA LYS A 348 17.36 19.19 9.92
C LYS A 348 17.16 18.19 8.79
N TYR A 349 15.90 17.98 8.43
CA TYR A 349 15.49 17.07 7.37
C TYR A 349 14.51 17.78 6.45
N ASP A 350 14.63 17.51 5.16
CA ASP A 350 13.58 17.82 4.20
C ASP A 350 12.58 16.68 4.20
N ILE A 351 11.30 17.04 4.36
CA ILE A 351 10.19 16.09 4.43
C ILE A 351 9.17 16.35 3.34
N ASP A 352 8.56 15.29 2.84
CA ASP A 352 7.44 15.29 1.90
C ASP A 352 6.12 15.08 2.63
N LEU A 353 5.20 16.04 2.46
CA LEU A 353 3.82 16.03 2.99
C LEU A 353 2.80 15.70 1.88
N GLY A 354 3.25 15.20 0.74
CA GLY A 354 2.45 14.81 -0.43
C GLY A 354 2.02 15.99 -1.31
N SER A 355 1.60 17.10 -0.70
CA SER A 355 1.24 18.33 -1.41
C SER A 355 2.39 19.34 -1.49
N GLU A 356 3.29 19.31 -0.52
CA GLU A 356 4.44 20.20 -0.42
C GLU A 356 5.63 19.51 0.24
N THR A 357 6.82 20.08 0.06
CA THR A 357 8.05 19.68 0.75
C THR A 357 8.46 20.76 1.75
N LYS A 358 8.93 20.37 2.94
CA LYS A 358 9.29 21.31 4.01
C LYS A 358 10.57 20.91 4.73
N THR A 359 11.43 21.87 5.02
CA THR A 359 12.58 21.65 5.91
C THR A 359 12.16 21.81 7.36
N VAL A 360 12.42 20.79 8.19
CA VAL A 360 12.05 20.77 9.61
C VAL A 360 13.17 20.23 10.49
N MET A 361 13.13 20.54 11.78
CA MET A 361 14.07 20.00 12.75
C MET A 361 13.66 18.60 13.21
N ALA A 362 14.66 17.76 13.49
CA ALA A 362 14.50 16.40 13.97
C ALA A 362 13.69 16.32 15.28
N THR A 363 13.75 17.37 16.11
CA THR A 363 13.00 17.46 17.38
C THR A 363 11.48 17.44 17.19
N PHE A 364 10.97 17.79 15.99
CA PHE A 364 9.53 17.74 15.63
C PHE A 364 9.13 16.46 14.89
N LEU A 365 10.08 15.58 14.59
CA LEU A 365 9.86 14.31 13.93
C LEU A 365 9.85 13.16 14.93
N TYR A 366 8.95 12.20 14.72
CA TYR A 366 8.77 11.04 15.56
C TYR A 366 8.70 9.76 14.71
N ARG A 367 9.47 8.75 15.13
CA ARG A 367 9.42 7.39 14.57
C ARG A 367 8.29 6.60 15.22
N PHE A 368 7.64 5.74 14.44
CA PHE A 368 6.66 4.80 14.98
C PHE A 368 7.35 3.54 15.52
N ILE A 369 7.16 3.22 16.80
CA ILE A 369 7.66 2.02 17.47
C ILE A 369 6.57 0.93 17.47
N ARG A 370 6.92 -0.31 17.11
CA ARG A 370 6.01 -1.47 17.19
C ARG A 370 6.17 -2.23 18.50
N ARG A 371 5.11 -2.91 18.95
CA ARG A 371 5.15 -3.91 20.01
C ARG A 371 6.00 -5.09 19.50
N GLU A 372 7.14 -5.35 20.11
CA GLU A 372 7.89 -6.59 19.86
C GLU A 372 7.35 -7.67 20.81
N VAL A 373 6.76 -8.75 20.28
CA VAL A 373 6.83 -10.06 20.92
C VAL A 373 8.28 -10.52 20.83
N ASP A 374 8.95 -10.50 21.99
CA ASP A 374 10.26 -11.06 22.31
C ASP A 374 11.54 -10.59 21.57
N ASN A 375 12.52 -10.19 22.40
CA ASN A 375 13.97 -10.37 22.22
C ASN A 375 14.85 -9.39 21.43
N ARG A 376 14.46 -8.13 21.12
CA ARG A 376 15.45 -7.14 20.61
C ARG A 376 15.43 -5.71 21.17
N SER A 377 14.60 -5.40 22.16
CA SER A 377 14.89 -4.31 23.10
C SER A 377 15.77 -4.83 24.24
N VAL A 378 17.08 -4.58 24.17
CA VAL A 378 17.97 -4.64 25.34
C VAL A 378 17.67 -3.43 26.22
N VAL A 379 16.50 -3.44 26.87
CA VAL A 379 16.27 -2.70 28.12
C VAL A 379 16.08 -3.76 29.20
N LEU A 380 17.23 -4.21 29.72
CA LEU A 380 17.44 -4.90 30.99
C LEU A 380 16.20 -5.62 31.57
N LYS A 381 15.76 -6.71 30.93
CA LYS A 381 14.99 -7.78 31.58
C LYS A 381 15.90 -8.85 32.21
N THR A 382 17.04 -8.41 32.73
CA THR A 382 17.84 -9.17 33.68
C THR A 382 18.04 -8.25 34.87
N SER A 383 17.55 -8.63 36.06
CA SER A 383 17.80 -7.91 37.31
C SER A 383 19.30 -7.63 37.43
N PRO A 384 19.76 -6.38 37.18
CA PRO A 384 21.18 -6.09 37.22
C PRO A 384 21.63 -6.12 38.67
N SER A 385 22.90 -6.44 38.91
CA SER A 385 23.47 -6.24 40.25
C SER A 385 23.32 -4.76 40.65
N LYS A 386 23.18 -4.47 41.95
CA LYS A 386 23.01 -3.08 42.47
C LYS A 386 24.08 -2.10 41.94
N ALA A 387 25.29 -2.60 41.66
CA ALA A 387 26.41 -1.83 41.12
C ALA A 387 26.25 -1.46 39.63
N GLU A 388 25.62 -2.32 38.84
CA GLU A 388 25.44 -2.15 37.40
C GLU A 388 24.32 -1.16 37.09
N SER A 389 23.24 -1.18 37.87
CA SER A 389 22.16 -0.18 37.80
C SER A 389 22.63 1.23 38.20
N SER A 390 23.62 1.34 39.10
CA SER A 390 24.18 2.65 39.52
C SER A 390 25.01 3.29 38.42
N LYS A 391 25.83 2.51 37.71
CA LYS A 391 26.62 3.00 36.57
C LYS A 391 25.74 3.50 35.42
N VAL A 392 24.72 2.71 35.06
CA VAL A 392 23.74 3.07 34.01
C VAL A 392 22.98 4.35 34.37
N LEU A 393 22.62 4.54 35.64
CA LEU A 393 21.96 5.76 36.11
C LEU A 393 22.84 7.00 35.93
N LYS A 394 24.14 6.92 36.26
CA LYS A 394 25.09 8.03 36.09
C LYS A 394 25.24 8.43 34.62
N GLU A 395 25.36 7.46 33.72
CA GLU A 395 25.46 7.71 32.28
C GLU A 395 24.18 8.39 31.73
N ILE A 396 23.01 7.94 32.16
CA ILE A 396 21.72 8.55 31.76
C ILE A 396 21.60 9.97 32.31
N LYS A 397 21.97 10.22 33.58
CA LYS A 397 21.98 11.56 34.16
C LYS A 397 22.90 12.51 33.37
N ALA A 398 24.10 12.06 33.01
CA ALA A 398 25.04 12.85 32.21
C ALA A 398 24.47 13.18 30.81
N MET A 399 23.85 12.22 30.13
CA MET A 399 23.18 12.42 28.84
C MET A 399 22.03 13.42 28.93
N ILE A 400 21.19 13.29 29.97
CA ILE A 400 20.07 14.22 30.22
C ILE A 400 20.59 15.63 30.47
N ARG A 401 21.62 15.78 31.31
CA ARG A 401 22.24 17.08 31.61
C ARG A 401 22.76 17.73 30.34
N LYS A 402 23.51 16.98 29.51
CA LYS A 402 24.01 17.47 28.22
C LYS A 402 22.86 17.94 27.31
N THR A 403 21.84 17.10 27.13
CA THR A 403 20.68 17.40 26.27
C THR A 403 19.94 18.65 26.75
N LEU A 404 19.74 18.82 28.07
CA LEU A 404 19.10 20.00 28.63
C LEU A 404 19.97 21.27 28.49
N LYS A 405 21.30 21.16 28.64
CA LYS A 405 22.21 22.30 28.41
C LYS A 405 22.08 22.79 26.97
N GLU A 406 22.05 21.88 26.01
CA GLU A 406 21.85 22.23 24.60
C GLU A 406 20.44 22.82 24.34
N ALA A 407 19.40 22.27 24.98
CA ALA A 407 18.03 22.80 24.87
C ALA A 407 17.91 24.26 25.31
N TRP A 408 18.66 24.69 26.33
CA TRP A 408 18.66 26.08 26.82
C TRP A 408 19.33 27.07 25.87
N THR A 409 20.05 26.59 24.85
CA THR A 409 20.62 27.44 23.78
C THR A 409 19.65 27.69 22.63
N LYS A 410 18.49 27.03 22.63
CA LYS A 410 17.49 27.09 21.56
C LYS A 410 16.42 28.14 21.81
N ASP A 411 15.59 28.36 20.80
CA ASP A 411 14.39 29.19 20.97
C ASP A 411 13.39 28.52 21.94
N GLU A 412 12.42 29.29 22.43
CA GLU A 412 11.51 28.81 23.47
C GLU A 412 10.66 27.61 22.98
N LYS A 413 10.33 27.57 21.68
CA LYS A 413 9.52 26.50 21.10
C LYS A 413 10.30 25.17 21.03
N GLU A 414 11.53 25.20 20.54
CA GLU A 414 12.43 24.05 20.46
C GLU A 414 12.85 23.57 21.85
N LYS A 415 13.16 24.51 22.76
CA LYS A 415 13.45 24.19 24.16
C LYS A 415 12.30 23.42 24.81
N GLN A 416 11.07 23.91 24.68
CA GLN A 416 9.88 23.23 25.20
C GLN A 416 9.68 21.85 24.56
N GLN A 417 9.93 21.74 23.26
CA GLN A 417 9.85 20.47 22.53
C GLN A 417 10.83 19.41 23.07
N ILE A 418 12.08 19.81 23.33
CA ILE A 418 13.12 18.91 23.87
C ILE A 418 12.76 18.49 25.30
N ILE A 419 12.36 19.44 26.15
CA ILE A 419 11.94 19.17 27.54
C ILE A 419 10.74 18.21 27.56
N LYS A 420 9.74 18.45 26.71
CA LYS A 420 8.56 17.61 26.56
C LYS A 420 8.93 16.16 26.24
N ARG A 421 9.79 15.96 25.23
CA ARG A 421 10.24 14.63 24.81
C ARG A 421 11.03 13.92 25.90
N LEU A 422 11.92 14.62 26.61
CA LEU A 422 12.64 14.05 27.75
C LEU A 422 11.69 13.62 28.88
N CYS A 423 10.75 14.48 29.24
CA CYS A 423 9.73 14.19 30.25
C CYS A 423 8.90 12.96 29.86
N LEU A 424 8.39 12.91 28.62
CA LEU A 424 7.58 11.78 28.16
C LEU A 424 8.37 10.49 27.96
N LYS A 425 9.67 10.56 27.62
CA LYS A 425 10.54 9.39 27.51
C LYS A 425 10.75 8.73 28.86
N TRP A 426 11.01 9.51 29.90
CA TRP A 426 11.37 9.02 31.22
C TRP A 426 10.22 9.01 32.23
N HIS A 427 9.00 9.35 31.82
CA HIS A 427 7.84 9.34 32.73
C HIS A 427 7.56 7.92 33.25
N PRO A 428 7.36 7.71 34.57
CA PRO A 428 7.14 6.39 35.14
C PRO A 428 5.90 5.68 34.59
N ASP A 429 4.80 6.40 34.34
CA ASP A 429 3.57 5.80 33.78
C ASP A 429 3.74 5.22 32.36
N LYS A 430 4.78 5.60 31.60
CA LYS A 430 5.07 5.04 30.26
C LYS A 430 6.04 3.85 30.29
N ASN A 431 6.77 3.64 31.39
CA ASN A 431 7.87 2.68 31.48
C ASN A 431 7.54 1.56 32.48
N HIS A 432 6.61 0.68 32.11
CA HIS A 432 6.14 -0.39 32.98
C HIS A 432 7.23 -1.42 33.27
N GLY A 433 7.36 -1.84 34.53
CA GLY A 433 8.41 -2.75 35.00
C GLY A 433 9.73 -2.07 35.35
N ASN A 434 9.86 -0.76 35.10
CA ASN A 434 11.02 0.05 35.48
C ASN A 434 10.62 1.37 36.16
N GLU A 435 9.45 1.41 36.82
CA GLU A 435 8.83 2.65 37.31
C GLU A 435 9.70 3.35 38.37
N THR A 436 10.36 2.58 39.24
CA THR A 436 11.21 3.12 40.31
C THR A 436 12.45 3.83 39.76
N PHE A 437 13.08 3.24 38.73
CA PHE A 437 14.21 3.83 38.03
C PHE A 437 13.79 5.08 37.26
N CYS A 438 12.72 4.99 36.47
CA CYS A 438 12.21 6.12 35.69
C CYS A 438 11.73 7.27 36.59
N THR A 439 11.20 6.98 37.78
CA THR A 439 10.87 8.01 38.78
C THR A 439 12.11 8.79 39.21
N LYS A 440 13.23 8.11 39.50
CA LYS A 440 14.49 8.78 39.87
C LYS A 440 15.03 9.63 38.72
N VAL A 441 15.00 9.10 37.50
CA VAL A 441 15.44 9.85 36.30
C VAL A 441 14.54 11.06 36.03
N PHE A 442 13.22 10.90 36.16
CA PHE A 442 12.26 11.99 35.97
C PHE A 442 12.42 13.09 37.02
N GLN A 443 12.61 12.74 38.29
CA GLN A 443 12.91 13.71 39.35
C GLN A 443 14.20 14.48 39.07
N TYR A 444 15.23 13.81 38.56
CA TYR A 444 16.48 14.46 38.16
C TYR A 444 16.29 15.44 37.00
N ILE A 445 15.46 15.10 35.99
CA ILE A 445 15.07 16.03 34.91
C ILE A 445 14.40 17.28 35.50
N GLN A 446 13.44 17.11 36.42
CA GLN A 446 12.74 18.23 37.06
C GLN A 446 13.69 19.14 37.83
N HIS A 447 14.65 18.56 38.57
CA HIS A 447 15.68 19.29 39.31
C HIS A 447 16.59 20.10 38.39
N LEU A 448 17.07 19.51 37.30
CA LEU A 448 17.93 20.20 36.33
C LEU A 448 17.22 21.36 35.63
N ILE A 449 15.96 21.17 35.22
CA ILE A 449 15.14 22.24 34.62
C ILE A 449 15.12 23.45 35.55
N HIS A 450 14.81 23.23 36.83
CA HIS A 450 14.79 24.29 37.83
C HIS A 450 16.15 24.97 38.03
N LYS A 451 17.25 24.21 38.08
CA LYS A 451 18.60 24.80 38.17
C LYS A 451 18.88 25.71 36.98
N PHE A 452 18.57 25.25 35.77
CA PHE A 452 18.86 26.00 34.54
C PHE A 452 17.96 27.23 34.37
N GLU A 453 16.73 27.19 34.89
CA GLU A 453 15.90 28.40 34.99
C GLU A 453 16.48 29.48 35.91
N ASN A 454 17.09 29.06 37.02
CA ASN A 454 17.75 29.96 37.95
C ASN A 454 19.19 30.33 37.52
N GLY A 455 19.58 29.99 36.28
CA GLY A 455 20.90 30.33 35.72
C GLY A 455 22.07 29.48 36.25
N GLN A 456 21.80 28.37 36.94
CA GLN A 456 22.82 27.52 37.55
C GLN A 456 23.21 26.35 36.61
N PHE A 457 24.21 26.57 35.75
CA PHE A 457 24.66 25.59 34.73
C PHE A 457 25.92 24.79 35.12
N GLU A 458 26.55 25.10 36.25
CA GLU A 458 27.82 24.51 36.70
C GLU A 458 27.72 23.04 37.15
N ASP A 459 28.81 22.30 36.96
CA ASP A 459 28.92 20.88 37.28
C ASP A 459 29.39 20.71 38.74
N SER A 460 28.47 20.69 39.69
CA SER A 460 28.78 20.31 41.08
C SER A 460 28.76 18.77 41.21
N GLU A 461 29.92 18.15 41.49
CA GLU A 461 30.06 16.71 41.74
C GLU A 461 29.16 16.18 42.88
N SER A 462 28.61 17.06 43.72
CA SER A 462 27.64 16.72 44.77
C SER A 462 26.23 16.36 44.26
N ASP A 463 25.91 16.56 42.98
CA ASP A 463 24.58 16.30 42.43
C ASP A 463 24.24 14.80 42.25
N ASP A 464 25.24 13.92 42.34
CA ASP A 464 25.08 12.48 42.07
C ASP A 464 24.89 11.61 43.31
N ASP A 465 25.15 12.12 44.52
CA ASP A 465 25.27 11.31 45.75
C ASP A 465 24.17 11.53 46.82
N ASP A 466 23.25 12.49 46.64
CA ASP A 466 22.32 12.94 47.72
C ASP A 466 21.04 12.10 47.97
N ASP A 467 20.82 10.95 47.31
CA ASP A 467 19.53 10.23 47.40
C ASP A 467 19.52 9.01 48.35
N ASP A 468 20.61 8.68 49.04
CA ASP A 468 20.71 7.44 49.85
C ASP A 468 20.50 7.61 51.38
N ASP A 469 20.30 8.82 51.93
CA ASP A 469 20.20 9.00 53.41
C ASP A 469 19.02 9.85 53.91
N ALA A 470 17.79 9.42 53.63
CA ALA A 470 16.57 9.99 54.23
C ALA A 470 15.75 8.96 55.02
N SER A 471 16.39 7.97 55.64
CA SER A 471 15.72 6.95 56.47
C SER A 471 16.44 6.65 57.79
N LYS A 472 16.68 7.67 58.61
CA LYS A 472 16.84 7.51 60.07
C LYS A 472 16.09 8.61 60.82
N GLY A 473 14.78 8.44 60.91
CA GLY A 473 13.91 9.14 61.85
C GLY A 473 13.40 8.15 62.90
N THR A 474 13.84 8.37 64.14
CA THR A 474 13.56 7.62 65.38
C THR A 474 12.12 7.14 65.54
N GLY A 475 11.98 5.87 65.94
CA GLY A 475 10.70 5.25 66.25
C GLY A 475 10.09 5.74 67.55
N SER A 476 8.77 5.90 67.52
CA SER A 476 7.90 5.89 68.68
C SER A 476 6.54 5.32 68.28
N ASP A 477 6.27 4.13 68.81
CA ASP A 477 4.96 3.46 68.83
C ASP A 477 4.01 4.27 69.75
N PRO A 478 2.68 4.33 69.48
CA PRO A 478 1.81 3.38 70.17
C PRO A 478 0.52 2.96 69.43
N SER A 479 0.30 1.64 69.37
CA SER A 479 -0.84 0.88 69.89
C SER A 479 -2.33 1.16 69.50
N LYS A 480 -3.03 0.04 69.24
CA LYS A 480 -4.47 -0.31 69.43
C LYS A 480 -5.51 0.00 68.33
N GLY A 481 -6.28 -1.04 67.97
CA GLY A 481 -7.68 -0.88 67.51
C GLY A 481 -8.21 -1.91 66.49
N THR A 482 -8.59 -3.10 66.99
CA THR A 482 -9.64 -4.05 66.55
C THR A 482 -10.62 -3.70 65.39
N GLY A 483 -10.96 -4.69 64.54
CA GLY A 483 -12.29 -4.80 63.91
C GLY A 483 -12.39 -5.33 62.46
N SER A 484 -12.67 -6.64 62.33
CA SER A 484 -13.37 -7.42 61.27
C SER A 484 -14.07 -6.72 60.07
N ASP A 485 -13.80 -7.12 58.82
CA ASP A 485 -14.49 -8.20 58.02
C ASP A 485 -14.20 -8.05 56.49
N PRO A 486 -14.20 -9.12 55.66
CA PRO A 486 -13.61 -9.14 54.32
C PRO A 486 -14.63 -9.06 53.18
N SER A 487 -14.42 -8.19 52.20
CA SER A 487 -14.84 -8.41 50.80
C SER A 487 -14.39 -7.27 49.90
N LYS A 488 -14.16 -7.59 48.62
CA LYS A 488 -13.73 -6.72 47.50
C LYS A 488 -12.21 -6.56 47.35
N GLY A 489 -11.63 -7.62 46.78
CA GLY A 489 -10.37 -7.54 46.08
C GLY A 489 -10.52 -6.76 44.78
N THR A 490 -9.97 -5.55 44.74
CA THR A 490 -9.24 -4.98 43.60
C THR A 490 -8.39 -3.83 44.17
N ARG A 491 -7.28 -4.15 44.84
CA ARG A 491 -6.35 -3.13 45.32
C ARG A 491 -5.56 -2.60 44.12
N SER A 492 -6.01 -1.49 43.55
CA SER A 492 -5.11 -0.59 42.84
C SER A 492 -4.00 -0.21 43.81
N PHE A 493 -2.74 -0.40 43.42
CA PHE A 493 -1.59 0.13 44.14
C PHE A 493 -1.66 1.67 44.14
N ARG A 494 -2.42 2.25 45.07
CA ARG A 494 -2.14 3.60 45.57
C ARG A 494 -0.84 3.50 46.34
N THR A 495 0.28 3.74 45.67
CA THR A 495 1.59 3.87 46.31
C THR A 495 1.53 5.00 47.32
N ARG A 496 1.64 4.60 48.58
CA ARG A 496 1.81 5.44 49.76
C ARG A 496 3.23 6.02 49.73
N SER A 497 3.41 7.13 49.03
CA SER A 497 4.57 8.03 49.21
C SER A 497 4.08 9.47 49.03
N ASN A 498 3.51 10.02 50.10
CA ASN A 498 3.09 11.43 50.16
C ASN A 498 4.21 12.34 50.70
N TYR A 499 5.47 11.95 50.58
CA TYR A 499 6.60 12.83 50.85
C TYR A 499 7.10 13.40 49.52
N LYS A 500 6.44 14.46 49.03
CA LYS A 500 7.01 15.31 47.98
C LYS A 500 8.21 16.05 48.58
N PRO A 501 9.45 15.87 48.08
CA PRO A 501 10.61 16.60 48.58
C PRO A 501 10.40 18.11 48.50
N THR A 502 11.05 18.86 49.38
CA THR A 502 10.83 20.31 49.63
C THR A 502 10.96 21.17 48.37
N TRP A 503 11.74 20.72 47.40
CA TRP A 503 11.86 21.36 46.10
C TRP A 503 10.51 21.31 45.35
N GLN A 504 9.84 20.14 45.23
CA GLN A 504 8.52 19.95 44.59
C GLN A 504 7.35 20.82 45.12
N ARG A 505 7.44 21.37 46.34
CA ARG A 505 6.37 22.23 46.92
C ARG A 505 6.49 23.72 46.56
N ARG A 506 7.63 24.19 46.03
CA ARG A 506 7.87 25.61 45.73
C ARG A 506 7.48 26.05 44.31
N TYR A 507 6.99 25.16 43.46
CA TYR A 507 6.86 25.42 42.03
C TYR A 507 5.45 25.86 41.64
N SER A 508 5.31 26.99 40.93
CA SER A 508 4.03 27.38 40.33
C SER A 508 4.06 27.34 38.80
N GLN A 509 5.21 27.61 38.16
CA GLN A 509 5.29 27.84 36.72
C GLN A 509 5.37 26.55 35.88
N TRP A 510 6.12 25.53 36.31
CA TRP A 510 6.23 24.23 35.60
C TRP A 510 5.28 23.15 36.09
N ASN A 511 4.58 23.37 37.21
CA ASN A 511 3.71 22.35 37.77
C ASN A 511 2.56 22.00 36.82
N SER A 512 1.94 22.99 36.18
CA SER A 512 0.93 22.76 35.15
C SER A 512 1.48 21.94 33.97
N PHE A 513 2.69 22.24 33.53
CA PHE A 513 3.37 21.50 32.47
C PHE A 513 3.62 20.04 32.86
N PHE A 514 4.23 19.78 34.03
CA PHE A 514 4.50 18.43 34.50
C PHE A 514 3.23 17.63 34.76
N ASP A 515 2.20 18.25 35.32
CA ASP A 515 0.89 17.61 35.53
C ASP A 515 0.26 17.21 34.19
N SER A 516 0.35 18.08 33.18
CA SER A 516 -0.11 17.73 31.82
C SER A 516 0.70 16.59 31.20
N MET A 517 2.03 16.62 31.31
CA MET A 517 2.86 15.51 30.84
C MET A 517 2.51 14.20 31.55
N GLY A 518 2.18 14.26 32.84
CA GLY A 518 1.68 13.11 33.60
C GLY A 518 0.33 12.61 33.10
N MET A 519 -0.63 13.49 32.81
CA MET A 519 -1.90 13.10 32.19
C MET A 519 -1.72 12.46 30.83
N ARG A 520 -0.85 13.03 29.98
CA ARG A 520 -0.53 12.49 28.66
C ARG A 520 0.15 11.13 28.75
N ALA A 521 1.09 10.95 29.67
CA ALA A 521 1.74 9.68 29.92
C ALA A 521 0.74 8.58 30.32
N ARG A 522 -0.24 8.90 31.19
CA ARG A 522 -1.32 7.97 31.56
C ARG A 522 -2.24 7.64 30.39
N LYS A 523 -2.59 8.64 29.58
CA LYS A 523 -3.39 8.42 28.36
C LYS A 523 -2.68 7.50 27.38
N HIS A 524 -1.39 7.76 27.11
CA HIS A 524 -0.57 6.92 26.25
C HIS A 524 -0.45 5.50 26.82
N ARG A 525 -0.35 5.35 28.15
CA ARG A 525 -0.37 4.03 28.80
C ARG A 525 -1.66 3.28 28.51
N HIS A 526 -2.82 3.91 28.71
CA HIS A 526 -4.10 3.27 28.43
C HIS A 526 -4.24 2.89 26.95
N GLN A 527 -3.87 3.78 26.04
CA GLN A 527 -3.87 3.52 24.60
C GLN A 527 -2.93 2.37 24.21
N TYR A 528 -1.71 2.35 24.78
CA TYR A 528 -0.73 1.30 24.53
C TYR A 528 -1.17 -0.06 25.10
N GLN A 529 -1.88 -0.08 26.24
CA GLN A 529 -2.42 -1.29 26.84
C GLN A 529 -3.64 -1.85 26.10
N SER A 530 -4.48 -0.98 25.52
CA SER A 530 -5.64 -1.38 24.72
C SER A 530 -5.27 -1.90 23.32
N TYR A 531 -4.01 -1.77 22.92
CA TYR A 531 -3.56 -2.03 21.56
C TYR A 531 -3.22 -3.51 21.33
N SER A 532 -3.82 -4.14 20.32
CA SER A 532 -3.49 -5.50 19.86
C SER A 532 -2.43 -5.44 18.73
N GLU A 533 -1.58 -6.47 18.59
CA GLU A 533 -0.57 -6.51 17.50
C GLU A 533 -1.20 -6.50 16.10
N SER A 534 -2.45 -6.96 15.98
CA SER A 534 -3.27 -6.87 14.75
C SER A 534 -3.53 -5.43 14.30
N ASP A 535 -3.46 -4.46 15.21
CA ASP A 535 -3.93 -3.09 14.99
C ASP A 535 -2.86 -2.22 14.30
N PHE A 536 -1.60 -2.71 14.18
CA PHE A 536 -0.51 -2.02 13.47
C PHE A 536 -0.41 -2.42 12.00
N SER A 537 -1.36 -3.20 11.48
CA SER A 537 -1.46 -3.37 10.03
C SER A 537 -1.67 -1.99 9.41
N TYR A 538 -0.84 -1.61 8.44
CA TYR A 538 -0.97 -0.29 7.83
C TYR A 538 -2.31 -0.09 7.10
N SER A 539 -3.06 -1.17 6.86
CA SER A 539 -4.48 -1.17 6.49
C SER A 539 -5.40 -0.49 7.52
N GLY A 540 -4.98 -0.38 8.79
CA GLY A 540 -5.70 0.33 9.85
C GLY A 540 -5.56 1.87 9.79
N PHE A 541 -4.71 2.42 8.91
CA PHE A 541 -4.61 3.87 8.69
C PHE A 541 -5.59 4.39 7.63
N SER A 542 -6.08 3.53 6.73
CA SER A 542 -6.90 3.94 5.57
C SER A 542 -8.39 3.59 5.69
N SER A 543 -8.78 2.63 6.54
CA SER A 543 -10.19 2.19 6.63
C SER A 543 -10.96 2.73 7.84
N GLU A 544 -10.28 3.21 8.89
CA GLU A 544 -10.94 3.68 10.11
C GLU A 544 -11.07 5.21 10.17
N PRO A 545 -12.17 5.73 10.74
CA PRO A 545 -12.31 7.16 11.02
C PRO A 545 -11.12 7.67 11.84
N SER A 546 -10.52 8.78 11.41
CA SER A 546 -9.47 9.50 12.15
C SER A 546 -10.02 10.82 12.70
N PRO A 547 -10.75 10.81 13.84
CA PRO A 547 -11.18 12.03 14.50
C PRO A 547 -10.03 13.01 14.73
N GLN A 548 -10.24 14.28 14.38
CA GLN A 548 -9.35 15.41 14.63
C GLN A 548 -10.08 16.49 15.45
N PRO A 549 -10.29 16.29 16.75
CA PRO A 549 -11.09 17.21 17.59
C PRO A 549 -10.55 18.64 17.61
N ARG A 550 -9.23 18.81 17.55
CA ARG A 550 -8.60 20.15 17.52
C ARG A 550 -8.88 20.90 16.23
N GLU A 551 -8.73 20.23 15.08
CA GLU A 551 -9.04 20.85 13.80
C GLU A 551 -10.54 21.15 13.72
N ALA A 552 -11.39 20.27 14.25
CA ALA A 552 -12.82 20.56 14.40
C ALA A 552 -13.07 21.85 15.20
N GLN A 553 -12.48 22.00 16.38
CA GLN A 553 -12.61 23.21 17.20
C GLN A 553 -12.07 24.47 16.49
N ARG A 554 -10.98 24.35 15.74
CA ARG A 554 -10.41 25.48 14.97
C ARG A 554 -11.41 25.98 13.91
N TRP A 555 -12.00 25.07 13.14
CA TRP A 555 -13.00 25.40 12.13
C TRP A 555 -14.27 25.97 12.75
N GLN A 556 -14.71 25.41 13.88
CA GLN A 556 -15.87 25.89 14.61
C GLN A 556 -15.67 27.30 15.18
N LYS A 557 -14.48 27.60 15.71
CA LYS A 557 -14.12 28.97 16.16
C LYS A 557 -14.26 29.98 15.03
N GLN A 558 -13.79 29.65 13.82
CA GLN A 558 -13.97 30.53 12.67
C GLN A 558 -15.44 30.67 12.28
N ALA A 559 -16.22 29.58 12.29
CA ALA A 559 -17.65 29.61 12.01
C ALA A 559 -18.42 30.55 12.96
N VAL A 560 -18.11 30.51 14.25
CA VAL A 560 -18.71 31.40 15.27
C VAL A 560 -18.43 32.87 14.96
N LEU A 561 -17.18 33.20 14.60
CA LEU A 561 -16.80 34.57 14.24
C LEU A 561 -17.51 35.03 12.96
N ASP A 562 -17.65 34.15 11.96
CA ASP A 562 -18.37 34.45 10.72
C ASP A 562 -19.86 34.73 10.99
N LEU A 563 -20.51 34.02 11.91
CA LEU A 563 -21.89 34.30 12.33
C LEU A 563 -22.01 35.61 13.11
N VAL A 564 -21.01 35.96 13.94
CA VAL A 564 -20.97 37.27 14.62
C VAL A 564 -20.90 38.39 13.58
N ALA A 565 -20.06 38.25 12.56
CA ALA A 565 -19.97 39.20 11.46
C ALA A 565 -21.30 39.32 10.68
N ALA A 566 -21.97 38.19 10.39
CA ALA A 566 -23.28 38.17 9.75
C ALA A 566 -24.35 38.94 10.55
N LYS A 567 -24.38 38.73 11.86
CA LYS A 567 -25.32 39.44 12.76
C LYS A 567 -25.02 40.92 12.86
N GLU A 568 -23.76 41.32 12.80
CA GLU A 568 -23.40 42.74 12.77
C GLU A 568 -23.82 43.40 11.45
N ALA A 569 -23.53 42.75 10.33
CA ALA A 569 -23.95 43.21 9.01
C ALA A 569 -25.48 43.30 8.89
N LEU A 570 -26.23 42.37 9.50
CA LEU A 570 -27.69 42.37 9.50
C LEU A 570 -28.29 43.66 10.06
N LYS A 571 -27.66 44.29 11.06
CA LYS A 571 -28.15 45.54 11.68
C LYS A 571 -28.22 46.72 10.70
N THR A 572 -27.37 46.71 9.68
CA THR A 572 -27.29 47.77 8.66
C THR A 572 -27.70 47.30 7.27
N ALA A 573 -28.16 46.04 7.15
CA ALA A 573 -28.37 45.39 5.87
C ALA A 573 -29.45 46.04 5.01
N GLU A 574 -30.53 46.54 5.63
CA GLU A 574 -31.60 47.24 4.92
C GLU A 574 -31.08 48.57 4.35
N ALA A 575 -30.45 49.39 5.19
CA ALA A 575 -29.96 50.72 4.82
C ALA A 575 -28.86 50.67 3.74
N LEU A 576 -28.01 49.64 3.78
CA LEU A 576 -26.87 49.49 2.87
C LEU A 576 -27.07 48.45 1.77
N ARG A 577 -28.27 47.84 1.68
CA ARG A 577 -28.60 46.76 0.72
C ARG A 577 -27.63 45.57 0.77
N LEU A 578 -27.32 45.08 1.97
CA LEU A 578 -26.32 44.02 2.23
C LEU A 578 -26.92 42.64 2.50
N HIS A 579 -28.21 42.42 2.26
CA HIS A 579 -28.86 41.14 2.60
C HIS A 579 -28.20 39.93 1.92
N ASN A 580 -27.73 40.07 0.68
CA ASN A 580 -26.98 39.03 -0.01
C ASN A 580 -25.65 38.70 0.70
N TRP A 581 -24.96 39.71 1.27
CA TRP A 581 -23.73 39.53 2.03
C TRP A 581 -23.96 38.89 3.39
N VAL A 582 -25.05 39.23 4.08
CA VAL A 582 -25.46 38.54 5.32
C VAL A 582 -25.73 37.07 5.03
N CYS A 583 -26.52 36.76 3.99
CA CYS A 583 -26.77 35.38 3.58
C CYS A 583 -25.46 34.64 3.23
N TYR A 584 -24.51 35.31 2.55
CA TYR A 584 -23.22 34.70 2.21
C TYR A 584 -22.38 34.38 3.44
N GLN A 585 -22.32 35.29 4.42
CA GLN A 585 -21.62 35.05 5.68
C GLN A 585 -22.27 33.92 6.48
N CYS A 586 -23.61 33.86 6.52
CA CYS A 586 -24.34 32.74 7.13
C CYS A 586 -24.02 31.40 6.47
N HIS A 587 -24.03 31.34 5.13
CA HIS A 587 -23.61 30.15 4.39
C HIS A 587 -22.17 29.76 4.73
N GLN A 588 -21.24 30.71 4.78
CA GLN A 588 -19.84 30.46 5.12
C GLN A 588 -19.65 29.97 6.55
N ALA A 589 -20.38 30.51 7.51
CA ALA A 589 -20.39 30.06 8.90
C ALA A 589 -20.92 28.62 9.00
N ALA A 590 -22.06 28.33 8.38
CA ALA A 590 -22.63 26.99 8.35
C ALA A 590 -21.70 25.97 7.68
N GLU A 591 -21.08 26.32 6.54
CA GLU A 591 -20.13 25.47 5.83
C GLU A 591 -18.95 25.07 6.72
N LYS A 592 -18.33 26.05 7.40
CA LYS A 592 -17.19 25.80 8.29
C LYS A 592 -17.60 24.99 9.52
N SER A 593 -18.78 25.22 10.06
CA SER A 593 -19.31 24.46 11.20
C SER A 593 -19.60 23.00 10.83
N LEU A 594 -20.21 22.75 9.67
CA LEU A 594 -20.42 21.39 9.18
C LEU A 594 -19.10 20.67 8.88
N LYS A 595 -18.09 21.38 8.34
CA LYS A 595 -16.73 20.85 8.18
C LYS A 595 -16.07 20.57 9.53
N ALA A 596 -16.31 21.38 10.56
CA ALA A 596 -15.86 21.08 11.93
C ALA A 596 -16.43 19.75 12.44
N ALA A 597 -17.74 19.52 12.27
CA ALA A 597 -18.36 18.23 12.61
C ALA A 597 -17.77 17.05 11.80
N ARG A 598 -17.28 17.30 10.58
CA ARG A 598 -16.56 16.26 9.80
C ARG A 598 -15.20 15.95 10.40
N PHE A 599 -14.45 16.98 10.78
CA PHE A 599 -13.16 16.79 11.43
C PHE A 599 -13.30 15.98 12.73
N SER A 600 -14.39 16.13 13.50
CA SER A 600 -14.57 15.35 14.72
C SER A 600 -14.88 13.87 14.47
N ILE A 601 -15.34 13.50 13.27
CA ILE A 601 -15.61 12.10 12.90
C ILE A 601 -14.39 11.50 12.17
N ASN A 602 -13.94 12.15 11.11
CA ASN A 602 -12.79 11.72 10.30
C ASN A 602 -12.15 12.91 9.57
N GLY A 603 -11.05 13.43 10.12
CA GLY A 603 -10.32 14.56 9.54
C GLY A 603 -9.67 14.30 8.19
N ASN A 604 -9.51 13.04 7.79
CA ASN A 604 -8.96 12.68 6.48
C ASN A 604 -10.05 12.59 5.39
N ASN A 605 -11.34 12.64 5.75
CA ASN A 605 -12.47 12.59 4.82
C ASN A 605 -13.34 13.86 4.89
N VAL A 606 -12.67 15.02 4.98
CA VAL A 606 -13.35 16.32 4.91
C VAL A 606 -13.38 16.78 3.45
N MET A 607 -14.57 17.08 2.94
CA MET A 607 -14.75 17.61 1.59
C MET A 607 -14.21 19.05 1.47
N GLN A 608 -12.90 19.21 1.34
CA GLN A 608 -12.24 20.51 1.40
C GLN A 608 -12.76 21.49 0.35
N HIS A 609 -13.02 20.99 -0.86
CA HIS A 609 -13.44 21.80 -2.02
C HIS A 609 -14.95 21.89 -2.22
N SER A 610 -15.76 21.17 -1.45
CA SER A 610 -17.22 21.30 -1.54
C SER A 610 -17.68 22.51 -0.73
N HIS A 611 -18.63 23.24 -1.31
CA HIS A 611 -19.36 24.35 -0.68
C HIS A 611 -20.86 24.02 -0.55
N ASP A 612 -21.29 22.81 -0.92
CA ASP A 612 -22.69 22.40 -0.80
C ASP A 612 -22.96 21.95 0.64
N LEU A 613 -23.80 22.69 1.36
CA LEU A 613 -24.11 22.42 2.76
C LEU A 613 -24.77 21.05 2.96
N VAL A 614 -25.63 20.63 2.03
CA VAL A 614 -26.32 19.32 2.08
C VAL A 614 -25.32 18.20 1.90
N GLN A 615 -24.41 18.35 0.94
CA GLN A 615 -23.35 17.38 0.70
C GLN A 615 -22.41 17.25 1.91
N ILE A 616 -21.99 18.37 2.51
CA ILE A 616 -21.10 18.35 3.69
C ILE A 616 -21.82 17.72 4.90
N ALA A 617 -23.11 18.01 5.08
CA ALA A 617 -23.92 17.41 6.15
C ALA A 617 -24.20 15.92 5.92
N SER A 618 -24.16 15.43 4.67
CA SER A 618 -24.49 14.04 4.32
C SER A 618 -23.54 13.02 4.96
N GLY A 619 -24.02 12.24 5.94
CA GLY A 619 -23.22 11.27 6.69
C GLY A 619 -22.66 11.75 8.04
N LEU A 620 -23.17 12.85 8.61
CA LEU A 620 -22.88 13.26 10.00
C LEU A 620 -23.72 12.45 11.01
N ASN A 621 -24.57 11.54 10.52
CA ASN A 621 -25.54 10.76 11.28
C ASN A 621 -26.43 11.61 12.23
N ASN A 622 -26.65 12.88 11.89
CA ASN A 622 -27.52 13.80 12.61
C ASN A 622 -28.58 14.35 11.63
N THR A 623 -29.80 13.84 11.74
CA THR A 623 -30.92 14.18 10.86
C THR A 623 -31.34 15.63 10.99
N ASN A 624 -31.34 16.17 12.21
CA ASN A 624 -31.70 17.58 12.47
C ASN A 624 -30.68 18.51 11.81
N LEU A 625 -29.39 18.21 11.95
CA LEU A 625 -28.31 18.99 11.34
C LEU A 625 -28.39 18.95 9.80
N SER A 626 -28.70 17.77 9.23
CA SER A 626 -28.87 17.60 7.78
C SER A 626 -30.06 18.40 7.25
N GLU A 627 -31.16 18.42 8.00
CA GLU A 627 -32.36 19.17 7.65
C GLU A 627 -32.14 20.69 7.74
N LEU A 628 -31.45 21.18 8.77
CA LEU A 628 -31.09 22.59 8.89
C LEU A 628 -30.16 23.05 7.75
N ALA A 629 -29.16 22.23 7.40
CA ALA A 629 -28.28 22.49 6.26
C ALA A 629 -29.06 22.58 4.95
N ARG A 630 -30.02 21.67 4.74
CA ARG A 630 -30.92 21.67 3.58
C ARG A 630 -31.82 22.91 3.54
N GLN A 631 -32.42 23.28 4.67
CA GLN A 631 -33.25 24.48 4.77
C GLN A 631 -32.45 25.74 4.43
N LEU A 632 -31.22 25.85 4.96
CA LEU A 632 -30.33 26.97 4.66
C LEU A 632 -29.93 26.99 3.17
N GLN A 633 -29.52 25.86 2.59
CA GLN A 633 -29.17 25.75 1.17
C GLN A 633 -30.36 26.09 0.27
N CYS A 634 -31.58 25.63 0.59
CA CYS A 634 -32.79 25.96 -0.17
C CYS A 634 -33.12 27.46 -0.09
N LEU A 635 -32.87 28.09 1.06
CA LEU A 635 -33.13 29.51 1.28
C LEU A 635 -32.17 30.39 0.47
N VAL A 636 -30.86 30.10 0.51
CA VAL A 636 -29.83 31.00 -0.04
C VAL A 636 -29.26 30.56 -1.40
N GLY A 637 -29.41 29.27 -1.73
CA GLY A 637 -28.81 28.64 -2.90
C GLY A 637 -27.29 28.50 -2.80
N GLU A 638 -26.66 28.14 -3.92
CA GLU A 638 -25.20 28.03 -4.01
C GLU A 638 -24.48 29.31 -3.61
N HIS A 639 -23.30 29.17 -3.00
CA HIS A 639 -22.47 30.30 -2.55
C HIS A 639 -22.11 31.33 -3.66
N THR A 640 -22.22 30.97 -4.94
CA THR A 640 -22.05 31.87 -6.08
C THR A 640 -23.26 32.78 -6.31
N ARG A 641 -24.48 32.32 -5.98
CA ARG A 641 -25.74 33.07 -6.15
C ARG A 641 -25.77 34.36 -5.36
N MET A 642 -25.12 34.41 -4.19
CA MET A 642 -25.09 35.62 -3.36
C MET A 642 -24.07 36.67 -3.84
N ARG A 643 -23.21 36.33 -4.81
CA ARG A 643 -22.03 37.12 -5.19
C ARG A 643 -22.01 37.56 -6.65
N TYR A 644 -22.45 36.71 -7.57
CA TYR A 644 -22.26 36.96 -9.00
C TYR A 644 -23.58 37.27 -9.74
N PRO A 645 -23.64 38.38 -10.51
CA PRO A 645 -24.83 38.77 -11.29
C PRO A 645 -25.25 37.78 -12.39
N ASP A 646 -24.33 37.00 -12.95
CA ASP A 646 -24.59 35.99 -13.99
C ASP A 646 -25.50 34.84 -13.51
N ARG A 647 -25.74 34.75 -12.20
CA ARG A 647 -26.68 33.82 -11.58
C ARG A 647 -28.14 34.30 -11.66
N PHE A 648 -28.39 35.48 -12.21
CA PHE A 648 -29.72 36.07 -12.37
C PHE A 648 -29.94 36.57 -13.81
N CYS A 649 -31.20 36.76 -14.19
CA CYS A 649 -31.53 37.37 -15.47
C CYS A 649 -31.09 38.85 -15.49
N ILE A 650 -30.44 39.27 -16.57
CA ILE A 650 -30.12 40.68 -16.83
C ILE A 650 -31.42 41.51 -16.75
N PRO A 651 -31.46 42.66 -16.03
CA PRO A 651 -30.35 43.40 -15.41
C PRO A 651 -30.14 43.14 -13.91
N SER A 652 -30.81 42.14 -13.32
CA SER A 652 -30.83 41.92 -11.87
C SER A 652 -29.47 41.53 -11.29
N ILE A 653 -29.20 42.00 -10.08
CA ILE A 653 -28.00 41.63 -9.30
C ILE A 653 -28.40 40.88 -8.01
N PRO A 654 -27.47 40.18 -7.32
CA PRO A 654 -27.78 39.47 -6.08
C PRO A 654 -28.45 40.36 -5.01
N ALA A 655 -27.99 41.62 -4.90
CA ALA A 655 -28.54 42.59 -3.94
C ALA A 655 -29.99 43.03 -4.22
N ASP A 656 -30.56 42.68 -5.39
CA ASP A 656 -31.99 42.89 -5.68
C ASP A 656 -32.85 41.70 -5.23
N PHE A 657 -32.26 40.51 -5.11
CA PHE A 657 -32.99 39.26 -4.85
C PHE A 657 -33.15 38.95 -3.36
N PHE A 658 -32.10 39.17 -2.56
CA PHE A 658 -32.10 38.83 -1.14
C PHE A 658 -32.77 39.92 -0.31
N THR A 659 -33.64 39.51 0.62
CA THR A 659 -34.48 40.40 1.43
C THR A 659 -34.10 40.31 2.92
N SER A 660 -34.67 41.20 3.73
CA SER A 660 -34.56 41.15 5.19
C SER A 660 -35.00 39.80 5.76
N GLU A 661 -36.12 39.24 5.27
CA GLU A 661 -36.58 37.90 5.65
C GLU A 661 -35.55 36.80 5.35
N HIS A 662 -34.98 36.79 4.14
CA HIS A 662 -33.94 35.83 3.76
C HIS A 662 -32.74 35.91 4.71
N SER A 663 -32.23 37.12 4.97
CA SER A 663 -31.05 37.32 5.80
C SER A 663 -31.28 37.01 7.28
N ALA A 664 -32.44 37.37 7.84
CA ALA A 664 -32.80 37.04 9.22
C ALA A 664 -32.94 35.53 9.41
N LYS A 665 -33.69 34.86 8.53
CA LYS A 665 -33.87 33.41 8.58
C LYS A 665 -32.56 32.65 8.36
N ALA A 666 -31.67 33.15 7.51
CA ALA A 666 -30.33 32.56 7.33
C ALA A 666 -29.50 32.64 8.63
N CYS A 667 -29.55 33.76 9.36
CA CYS A 667 -28.89 33.91 10.66
C CYS A 667 -29.42 32.92 11.70
N ASP A 668 -30.74 32.72 11.75
CA ASP A 668 -31.38 31.80 12.70
C ASP A 668 -31.01 30.35 12.42
N LEU A 669 -31.15 29.88 11.18
CA LEU A 669 -30.75 28.54 10.76
C LEU A 669 -29.27 28.27 11.03
N THR A 670 -28.42 29.24 10.71
CA THR A 670 -26.96 29.13 10.94
C THR A 670 -26.64 29.02 12.42
N LYS A 671 -27.31 29.81 13.28
CA LYS A 671 -27.15 29.73 14.73
C LYS A 671 -27.50 28.34 15.27
N GLU A 672 -28.58 27.73 14.79
CA GLU A 672 -28.99 26.38 15.18
C GLU A 672 -28.00 25.32 14.74
N ILE A 673 -27.49 25.42 13.50
CA ILE A 673 -26.41 24.53 12.99
C ILE A 673 -25.19 24.61 13.91
N LEU A 674 -24.71 25.81 14.22
CA LEU A 674 -23.52 25.99 15.06
C LEU A 674 -23.72 25.43 16.47
N ASN A 675 -24.89 25.63 17.08
CA ASN A 675 -25.19 25.10 18.41
C ASN A 675 -25.18 23.56 18.43
N LEU A 676 -25.78 22.91 17.44
CA LEU A 676 -25.78 21.45 17.34
C LEU A 676 -24.37 20.89 17.12
N VAL A 677 -23.55 21.57 16.31
CA VAL A 677 -22.15 21.19 16.14
C VAL A 677 -21.37 21.38 17.44
N ASP A 678 -21.56 22.49 18.16
CA ASP A 678 -20.92 22.69 19.48
C ASP A 678 -21.29 21.59 20.48
N GLU A 679 -22.51 21.05 20.43
CA GLU A 679 -22.91 19.89 21.24
C GLU A 679 -22.21 18.61 20.79
N MET A 680 -22.00 18.41 19.49
CA MET A 680 -21.26 17.26 18.94
C MET A 680 -19.75 17.31 19.25
N LEU A 681 -19.19 18.47 19.53
CA LEU A 681 -17.76 18.66 19.80
C LEU A 681 -17.39 18.61 21.30
N LYS A 682 -18.39 18.52 22.19
CA LYS A 682 -18.20 18.31 23.63
C LYS A 682 -18.05 16.82 23.94
#